data_AF-A0A563VX88-F1
#
_entry.id   AF-A0A563VX88-F1
#
_cell.length_a   1.000
_cell.length_b   1.000
_cell.length_c   1.000
_cell.angle_alpha   90.00
_cell.angle_beta   90.00
_cell.angle_gamma   90.00
#
_symmetry.space_group_name_H-M   'P 1'
#
loop_
_entity.id
_entity.type
_entity.pdbx_description
1 polymer ?
#
loop_
_entity_poly.entity_id
_entity_poly.type
_entity_poly.pdbx_seq_one_letter_code
_entity_poly.pdbx_strand_id
1 'polypeptide(L)'
;MSITVTSTSEPTTFNLTDATIADIEQAFEFGALTSEGLAQLYLNRIEAYEPILNSIIELNPNLLEQAREIDVQRRQGNLTSALAGIPVLLKDNIDTADLPTTAGSLALEGSIPPDDAFITAELQDAGALILGKASLTEFANFLTSGMPNGYSSLNGFTYNPYNPTPETDGEPILDTGGSSSGPAVAVAASLVPVSIGTETSGSILSPGNRNSVVGIKPTVGLVSRDGIIPIAESQDTAGPFGRTVADAATLLGELTGVDPSDEATAASEGQSFTDYTQFLDPDALDGARIGVPKAYWAGLSEDQVALINDTISTLESQGATIIYEEIPSTQELFEFDSSVLFYEFKRDLNRYLDSLGDDAPVETLAEVIAFNQANPEEALRYGQTRALAAQEIDLVEDRPQYLEDRATDLRLSREEGIDAYLEQHDLDTILFPENRGASIAAKAGYPSVIVPGGYLPDGAPFGVTFSGTAFSEPELIALAYSYEQASELRVSPESTLPLEGESFEYLTEVIVTGDTENNEIAPELVADFDGNGDFIFAGAGDDLVDTSQALTGENRLYGGAGDDELIVGLSDRVFGDAGDDLLDASVGRGQNRLYGGAGNDDFFLGSSDRAFGGQGSDRFFVITGGDNLVSGGQGADQFWIANAQLPDAVNTITDFEIGKDVIGIGGFDFSFADLSLTQQNDNTLISTVTQDLAILDGIQAETLSESDFVLA
;
A
#
# COMPACT_ATOMS: atom_id res chain seq x y z
N MET A 1 26.48 -8.21 36.98
CA MET A 1 27.14 -8.39 35.67
C MET A 1 26.05 -8.01 34.68
N SER A 2 26.16 -6.85 34.07
CA SER A 2 25.09 -6.18 33.31
C SER A 2 24.28 -7.11 32.39
N ILE A 3 22.99 -6.79 32.23
CA ILE A 3 22.07 -7.34 31.22
C ILE A 3 22.84 -7.62 29.91
N THR A 4 22.63 -8.82 29.36
CA THR A 4 23.27 -9.28 28.12
C THR A 4 22.24 -9.51 27.04
N VAL A 5 22.53 -9.08 25.81
CA VAL A 5 21.70 -9.32 24.63
C VAL A 5 22.49 -10.21 23.66
N THR A 6 21.85 -11.27 23.18
CA THR A 6 22.43 -12.23 22.23
C THR A 6 21.47 -12.42 21.07
N SER A 7 21.88 -12.08 19.85
CA SER A 7 21.10 -12.36 18.64
C SER A 7 20.91 -13.87 18.44
N THR A 8 19.70 -14.27 18.08
CA THR A 8 19.38 -15.65 17.66
C THR A 8 19.16 -15.78 16.16
N SER A 9 18.95 -14.65 15.47
CA SER A 9 18.93 -14.55 14.02
C SER A 9 20.21 -13.93 13.46
N GLU A 10 20.46 -14.16 12.17
CA GLU A 10 21.41 -13.32 11.43
C GLU A 10 20.78 -11.93 11.25
N PRO A 11 21.57 -10.84 11.31
CA PRO A 11 21.04 -9.50 11.10
C PRO A 11 20.35 -9.38 9.74
N THR A 12 19.19 -8.74 9.74
CA THR A 12 18.46 -8.39 8.52
C THR A 12 19.00 -7.07 8.00
N THR A 13 19.37 -7.03 6.72
CA THR A 13 19.84 -5.80 6.08
C THR A 13 18.67 -5.09 5.40
N PHE A 14 18.38 -3.87 5.82
CA PHE A 14 17.54 -2.96 5.07
C PHE A 14 18.40 -2.18 4.05
N ASN A 15 17.89 -2.00 2.84
CA ASN A 15 18.49 -1.14 1.83
C ASN A 15 17.39 -0.39 1.06
N LEU A 16 17.25 0.91 1.32
CA LEU A 16 16.19 1.74 0.77
C LEU A 16 16.08 1.70 -0.77
N THR A 17 17.21 1.58 -1.49
CA THR A 17 17.17 1.65 -2.96
C THR A 17 16.54 0.43 -3.60
N ASP A 18 16.58 -0.71 -2.90
CA ASP A 18 16.11 -2.01 -3.38
C ASP A 18 14.93 -2.56 -2.55
N ALA A 19 14.65 -1.98 -1.39
CA ALA A 19 13.58 -2.39 -0.48
C ALA A 19 12.22 -2.40 -1.18
N THR A 20 11.51 -3.51 -1.05
CA THR A 20 10.09 -3.66 -1.39
C THR A 20 9.21 -3.09 -0.28
N ILE A 21 7.90 -2.97 -0.53
CA ILE A 21 6.93 -2.61 0.53
C ILE A 21 7.02 -3.63 1.68
N ALA A 22 7.14 -4.92 1.38
CA ALA A 22 7.27 -5.96 2.40
C ALA A 22 8.53 -5.80 3.27
N ASP A 23 9.66 -5.39 2.68
CA ASP A 23 10.90 -5.12 3.45
C ASP A 23 10.73 -3.89 4.37
N ILE A 24 9.99 -2.89 3.92
CA ILE A 24 9.68 -1.69 4.70
C ILE A 24 8.72 -2.03 5.84
N GLU A 25 7.66 -2.80 5.58
CA GLU A 25 6.73 -3.26 6.60
C GLU A 25 7.43 -4.08 7.68
N GLN A 26 8.33 -4.99 7.29
CA GLN A 26 9.12 -5.75 8.25
C GLN A 26 10.01 -4.82 9.11
N ALA A 27 10.67 -3.84 8.50
CA ALA A 27 11.47 -2.88 9.26
C ALA A 27 10.61 -2.00 10.20
N PHE A 28 9.35 -1.71 9.83
CA PHE A 28 8.39 -1.06 10.72
C PHE A 28 7.96 -1.96 11.87
N GLU A 29 7.66 -3.23 11.59
CA GLU A 29 7.22 -4.23 12.59
C GLU A 29 8.25 -4.42 13.71
N PHE A 30 9.53 -4.48 13.36
CA PHE A 30 10.64 -4.60 14.32
C PHE A 30 11.19 -3.26 14.83
N GLY A 31 10.45 -2.16 14.62
CA GLY A 31 10.82 -0.83 15.10
C GLY A 31 12.16 -0.27 14.56
N ALA A 32 12.78 -0.97 13.61
CA ALA A 32 14.05 -0.60 12.98
C ALA A 32 13.89 0.64 12.08
N LEU A 33 12.67 0.87 11.60
CA LEU A 33 12.29 2.04 10.83
C LEU A 33 10.96 2.59 11.34
N THR A 34 10.78 3.91 11.25
CA THR A 34 9.49 4.57 11.47
C THR A 34 9.03 5.22 10.16
N SER A 35 7.74 5.55 10.04
CA SER A 35 7.21 6.25 8.87
C SER A 35 7.88 7.62 8.71
N GLU A 36 8.12 8.34 9.81
CA GLU A 36 8.90 9.59 9.79
C GLU A 36 10.33 9.35 9.28
N GLY A 37 10.98 8.29 9.75
CA GLY A 37 12.32 7.91 9.32
C GLY A 37 12.39 7.58 7.82
N LEU A 38 11.45 6.77 7.33
CA LEU A 38 11.32 6.42 5.92
C LEU A 38 11.06 7.68 5.05
N ALA A 39 10.11 8.52 5.45
CA ALA A 39 9.81 9.77 4.75
C ALA A 39 11.04 10.69 4.70
N GLN A 40 11.79 10.81 5.80
CA GLN A 40 13.02 11.60 5.84
C GLN A 40 14.11 11.03 4.93
N LEU A 41 14.26 9.71 4.85
CA LEU A 41 15.20 9.07 3.93
C LEU A 41 14.88 9.42 2.46
N TYR A 42 13.61 9.34 2.05
CA TYR A 42 13.22 9.73 0.69
C TYR A 42 13.36 11.23 0.44
N LEU A 43 13.03 12.10 1.40
CA LEU A 43 13.26 13.54 1.28
C LEU A 43 14.74 13.88 1.08
N ASN A 44 15.65 13.17 1.78
CA ASN A 44 17.10 13.33 1.58
C ASN A 44 17.53 12.94 0.16
N ARG A 45 16.95 11.85 -0.39
CA ARG A 45 17.20 11.44 -1.79
C ARG A 45 16.70 12.47 -2.78
N ILE A 46 15.51 13.00 -2.55
CA ILE A 46 14.93 14.03 -3.40
C ILE A 46 15.83 15.27 -3.38
N GLU A 47 16.27 15.75 -2.22
CA GLU A 47 17.20 16.87 -2.14
C GLU A 47 18.50 16.62 -2.95
N ALA A 48 19.02 15.38 -2.93
CA ALA A 48 20.25 15.02 -3.60
C ALA A 48 20.11 14.87 -5.13
N TYR A 49 18.99 14.31 -5.62
CA TYR A 49 18.87 13.82 -7.00
C TYR A 49 17.82 14.54 -7.83
N GLU A 50 16.82 15.17 -7.22
CA GLU A 50 15.82 15.99 -7.94
C GLU A 50 16.50 17.05 -8.84
N PRO A 51 17.57 17.76 -8.42
CA PRO A 51 18.22 18.78 -9.26
C PRO A 51 18.77 18.29 -10.61
N ILE A 52 18.95 16.97 -10.80
CA ILE A 52 19.38 16.37 -12.06
C ILE A 52 18.27 15.59 -12.77
N LEU A 53 17.14 15.31 -12.10
CA LEU A 53 16.04 14.49 -12.64
C LEU A 53 14.82 15.33 -12.99
N ASN A 54 14.53 16.38 -12.23
CA ASN A 54 13.39 17.26 -12.44
C ASN A 54 12.05 16.51 -12.57
N SER A 55 11.80 15.55 -11.68
CA SER A 55 10.69 14.59 -11.76
C SER A 55 9.53 14.87 -10.81
N ILE A 56 9.69 15.84 -9.91
CA ILE A 56 8.70 16.21 -8.88
C ILE A 56 8.43 17.71 -9.04
N ILE A 57 7.15 18.07 -9.19
CA ILE A 57 6.70 19.46 -9.33
C ILE A 57 6.55 20.11 -7.95
N GLU A 58 5.87 19.42 -7.03
CA GLU A 58 5.55 19.95 -5.70
C GLU A 58 5.73 18.85 -4.64
N LEU A 59 6.28 19.20 -3.48
CA LEU A 59 6.40 18.31 -2.34
C LEU A 59 5.35 18.67 -1.29
N ASN A 60 4.79 17.66 -0.62
CA ASN A 60 3.91 17.88 0.53
C ASN A 60 4.72 18.46 1.71
N PRO A 61 4.44 19.71 2.15
CA PRO A 61 5.18 20.33 3.25
C PRO A 61 4.86 19.70 4.62
N ASN A 62 3.75 18.96 4.74
CA ASN A 62 3.27 18.34 5.97
C ASN A 62 3.66 16.87 6.10
N LEU A 63 4.42 16.32 5.14
CA LEU A 63 4.73 14.89 5.04
C LEU A 63 5.27 14.29 6.35
N LEU A 64 6.26 14.95 6.97
CA LEU A 64 6.86 14.46 8.23
C LEU A 64 5.92 14.57 9.43
N GLU A 65 4.99 15.53 9.43
CA GLU A 65 3.98 15.63 10.48
C GLU A 65 2.97 14.49 10.38
N GLN A 66 2.45 14.25 9.17
CA GLN A 66 1.56 13.13 8.86
C GLN A 66 2.24 11.78 9.19
N ALA A 67 3.51 11.62 8.83
CA ALA A 67 4.27 10.41 9.14
C ALA A 67 4.36 10.11 10.65
N ARG A 68 4.55 11.14 11.49
CA ARG A 68 4.52 10.97 12.96
C ARG A 68 3.15 10.56 13.48
N GLU A 69 2.08 11.07 12.88
CA GLU A 69 0.72 10.68 13.25
C GLU A 69 0.47 9.21 12.92
N ILE A 70 0.92 8.75 11.76
CA ILE A 70 0.89 7.32 11.40
C ILE A 70 1.71 6.48 12.39
N ASP A 71 2.90 6.93 12.80
CA ASP A 71 3.71 6.22 13.79
C ASP A 71 3.04 6.14 15.18
N VAL A 72 2.18 7.11 15.53
CA VAL A 72 1.33 7.04 16.72
C VAL A 72 0.21 6.01 16.52
N GLN A 73 -0.47 6.03 15.37
CA GLN A 73 -1.54 5.08 15.07
C GLN A 73 -1.02 3.63 14.99
N ARG A 74 0.19 3.41 14.46
CA ARG A 74 0.84 2.09 14.41
C ARG A 74 1.05 1.51 15.80
N ARG A 75 1.58 2.32 16.73
CA ARG A 75 1.74 1.94 18.14
C ARG A 75 0.41 1.60 18.83
N GLN A 76 -0.67 2.25 18.41
CA GLN A 76 -2.02 1.96 18.90
C GLN A 76 -2.65 0.71 18.26
N GLY A 77 -2.04 0.12 17.23
CA GLY A 77 -2.61 -1.01 16.50
C GLY A 77 -3.81 -0.65 15.61
N ASN A 78 -3.93 0.62 15.22
CA ASN A 78 -5.07 1.13 14.44
C ASN A 78 -4.89 1.04 12.92
N LEU A 79 -3.80 0.45 12.44
CA LEU A 79 -3.45 0.37 11.02
C LEU A 79 -3.55 -1.07 10.52
N THR A 80 -4.15 -1.25 9.34
CA THR A 80 -4.37 -2.58 8.74
C THR A 80 -3.87 -2.69 7.30
N SER A 81 -3.54 -1.56 6.65
CA SER A 81 -3.04 -1.55 5.27
C SER A 81 -1.52 -1.68 5.23
N ALA A 82 -1.02 -2.39 4.21
CA ALA A 82 0.40 -2.46 3.91
C ALA A 82 1.00 -1.14 3.41
N LEU A 83 0.16 -0.19 2.99
CA LEU A 83 0.59 1.15 2.61
C LEU A 83 0.67 2.13 3.79
N ALA A 84 0.29 1.70 5.00
CA ALA A 84 0.25 2.60 6.14
C ALA A 84 1.67 3.09 6.50
N GLY A 85 1.92 4.40 6.28
CA GLY A 85 3.22 5.05 6.47
C GLY A 85 4.16 4.98 5.27
N ILE A 86 3.70 4.42 4.15
CA ILE A 86 4.47 4.32 2.89
C ILE A 86 4.28 5.62 2.08
N PRO A 87 5.36 6.32 1.68
CA PRO A 87 5.26 7.46 0.78
C PRO A 87 4.78 7.07 -0.62
N VAL A 88 3.78 7.78 -1.15
CA VAL A 88 3.23 7.58 -2.50
C VAL A 88 3.29 8.90 -3.25
N LEU A 89 3.80 8.88 -4.48
CA LEU A 89 3.89 10.06 -5.34
C LEU A 89 2.77 10.02 -6.38
N LEU A 90 2.01 11.12 -6.51
CA LEU A 90 0.89 11.21 -7.46
C LEU A 90 1.30 12.00 -8.69
N LYS A 91 0.92 11.57 -9.89
CA LYS A 91 1.04 12.42 -11.08
C LYS A 91 0.27 13.74 -10.88
N ASP A 92 0.83 14.86 -11.34
CA ASP A 92 0.27 16.21 -11.17
C ASP A 92 -1.04 16.48 -11.96
N ASN A 93 -1.73 15.43 -12.40
CA ASN A 93 -3.08 15.51 -12.94
C ASN A 93 -4.11 14.79 -12.06
N ILE A 94 -3.73 14.37 -10.85
CA ILE A 94 -4.58 13.71 -9.85
C ILE A 94 -4.78 14.67 -8.69
N ASP A 95 -6.02 14.95 -8.31
CA ASP A 95 -6.36 15.98 -7.34
C ASP A 95 -5.91 15.65 -5.92
N THR A 96 -5.57 16.73 -5.22
CA THR A 96 -5.26 16.79 -3.79
C THR A 96 -5.85 18.09 -3.26
N ALA A 97 -6.60 18.07 -2.16
CA ALA A 97 -7.23 19.26 -1.60
C ALA A 97 -6.23 20.27 -1.00
N ASP A 98 -4.97 19.87 -0.79
CA ASP A 98 -3.93 20.66 -0.12
C ASP A 98 -2.71 21.01 -0.99
N LEU A 99 -2.57 20.39 -2.18
CA LEU A 99 -1.51 20.70 -3.15
C LEU A 99 -2.09 21.06 -4.53
N PRO A 100 -1.40 21.91 -5.32
CA PRO A 100 -1.83 22.21 -6.67
C PRO A 100 -1.93 20.97 -7.56
N THR A 101 -2.86 21.00 -8.51
CA THR A 101 -2.98 20.01 -9.59
C THR A 101 -3.05 20.74 -10.92
N THR A 102 -1.96 20.66 -11.70
CA THR A 102 -1.73 21.62 -12.79
C THR A 102 -1.65 20.99 -14.18
N ALA A 103 -1.60 19.66 -14.26
CA ALA A 103 -1.24 18.92 -15.47
C ALA A 103 0.07 19.43 -16.12
N GLY A 104 1.00 19.96 -15.32
CA GLY A 104 2.25 20.60 -15.75
C GLY A 104 2.07 21.93 -16.50
N SER A 105 0.87 22.53 -16.49
CA SER A 105 0.60 23.73 -17.28
C SER A 105 0.67 25.01 -16.46
N LEU A 106 1.36 26.03 -17.00
CA LEU A 106 1.32 27.39 -16.45
C LEU A 106 -0.09 27.98 -16.39
N ALA A 107 -1.03 27.52 -17.22
CA ALA A 107 -2.42 27.96 -17.18
C ALA A 107 -3.15 27.53 -15.90
N LEU A 108 -2.64 26.51 -15.21
CA LEU A 108 -3.18 25.96 -13.97
C LEU A 108 -2.19 26.11 -12.80
N GLU A 109 -1.18 26.96 -12.93
CA GLU A 109 -0.23 27.23 -11.85
C GLU A 109 -0.97 27.71 -10.59
N GLY A 110 -0.80 26.97 -9.48
CA GLY A 110 -1.48 27.26 -8.22
C GLY A 110 -2.95 26.84 -8.15
N SER A 111 -3.46 26.07 -9.13
CA SER A 111 -4.82 25.51 -9.10
C SER A 111 -4.92 24.46 -7.99
N ILE A 112 -5.60 24.77 -6.88
CA ILE A 112 -5.89 23.83 -5.79
C ILE A 112 -7.32 23.33 -5.95
N PRO A 113 -7.53 22.01 -6.21
CA PRO A 113 -8.86 21.40 -6.27
C PRO A 113 -9.64 21.57 -4.95
N PRO A 114 -10.99 21.57 -5.00
CA PRO A 114 -11.80 21.72 -3.79
C PRO A 114 -11.73 20.50 -2.85
N ASP A 115 -11.48 19.31 -3.39
CA ASP A 115 -11.47 18.03 -2.68
C ASP A 115 -10.37 17.13 -3.26
N ASP A 116 -10.00 16.07 -2.54
CA ASP A 116 -9.08 15.04 -3.04
C ASP A 116 -9.74 14.21 -4.16
N ALA A 117 -8.92 13.68 -5.08
CA ALA A 117 -9.38 12.62 -5.98
C ALA A 117 -9.83 11.40 -5.18
N PHE A 118 -10.77 10.61 -5.73
CA PHE A 118 -11.24 9.38 -5.05
C PHE A 118 -10.07 8.50 -4.60
N ILE A 119 -9.13 8.23 -5.51
CA ILE A 119 -7.94 7.42 -5.22
C ILE A 119 -6.99 8.07 -4.21
N THR A 120 -6.95 9.40 -4.13
CA THR A 120 -6.13 10.12 -3.14
C THR A 120 -6.73 9.93 -1.75
N ALA A 121 -8.06 10.01 -1.62
CA ALA A 121 -8.77 9.78 -0.37
C ALA A 121 -8.59 8.33 0.12
N GLU A 122 -8.76 7.32 -0.75
CA GLU A 122 -8.54 5.91 -0.37
C GLU A 122 -7.11 5.66 0.14
N LEU A 123 -6.10 6.25 -0.50
CA LEU A 123 -4.71 6.15 -0.04
C LEU A 123 -4.50 6.79 1.33
N GLN A 124 -5.08 7.96 1.58
CA GLN A 124 -4.98 8.63 2.87
C GLN A 124 -5.72 7.84 3.97
N ASP A 125 -6.88 7.28 3.67
CA ASP A 125 -7.65 6.42 4.58
C ASP A 125 -6.90 5.11 4.90
N ALA A 126 -6.14 4.57 3.94
CA ALA A 126 -5.22 3.45 4.14
C ALA A 126 -3.96 3.85 4.96
N GLY A 127 -3.78 5.13 5.27
CA GLY A 127 -2.62 5.66 6.01
C GLY A 127 -1.37 5.86 5.15
N ALA A 128 -1.48 5.82 3.83
CA ALA A 128 -0.38 6.14 2.92
C ALA A 128 -0.03 7.63 3.00
N LEU A 129 1.24 7.95 2.80
CA LEU A 129 1.75 9.32 2.90
C LEU A 129 1.88 9.93 1.51
N ILE A 130 0.99 10.86 1.15
CA ILE A 130 1.09 11.56 -0.14
C ILE A 130 2.34 12.45 -0.13
N LEU A 131 3.39 12.01 -0.84
CA LEU A 131 4.70 12.66 -0.85
C LEU A 131 4.68 13.98 -1.64
N GLY A 132 3.86 14.06 -2.68
CA GLY A 132 3.77 15.24 -3.54
C GLY A 132 3.25 14.92 -4.94
N LYS A 133 3.56 15.82 -5.87
CA LYS A 133 3.06 15.85 -7.24
C LYS A 133 4.21 15.63 -8.22
N ALA A 134 4.14 14.58 -9.01
CA ALA A 134 5.13 14.21 -10.01
C ALA A 134 4.92 14.96 -11.32
N SER A 135 6.02 15.22 -12.03
CA SER A 135 5.97 15.80 -13.36
C SER A 135 5.29 14.90 -14.39
N LEU A 136 4.83 15.50 -15.48
CA LEU A 136 4.25 14.82 -16.62
C LEU A 136 4.56 15.55 -17.91
N THR A 137 4.31 14.91 -19.05
CA THR A 137 4.15 15.65 -20.31
C THR A 137 2.85 16.46 -20.26
N GLU A 138 2.92 17.78 -20.52
CA GLU A 138 1.83 18.74 -20.29
C GLU A 138 0.47 18.30 -20.86
N PHE A 139 -0.60 18.45 -20.06
CA PHE A 139 -1.96 17.94 -20.36
C PHE A 139 -1.94 16.48 -20.81
N ALA A 140 -1.19 15.66 -20.08
CA ALA A 140 -1.00 14.24 -20.35
C ALA A 140 -0.58 13.93 -21.82
N ASN A 141 0.25 14.80 -22.40
CA ASN A 141 0.72 14.77 -23.80
C ASN A 141 -0.37 15.05 -24.85
N PHE A 142 -1.46 15.74 -24.48
CA PHE A 142 -2.56 16.05 -25.41
C PHE A 142 -2.72 17.54 -25.74
N LEU A 143 -1.74 18.38 -25.37
CA LEU A 143 -1.72 19.79 -25.78
C LEU A 143 -1.34 19.97 -27.26
N THR A 144 -0.30 19.28 -27.73
CA THR A 144 0.25 19.42 -29.10
C THR A 144 0.85 18.12 -29.61
N SER A 145 1.10 18.03 -30.91
CA SER A 145 1.90 16.96 -31.50
C SER A 145 3.38 17.33 -31.52
N GLY A 146 4.25 16.38 -31.14
CA GLY A 146 5.71 16.53 -31.23
C GLY A 146 6.37 17.19 -30.00
N MET A 147 5.64 17.37 -28.90
CA MET A 147 6.23 17.70 -27.61
C MET A 147 7.03 16.47 -27.11
N PRO A 148 8.30 16.63 -26.69
CA PRO A 148 9.06 15.53 -26.08
C PRO A 148 8.40 15.07 -24.79
N ASN A 149 8.51 13.77 -24.47
CA ASN A 149 7.96 13.28 -23.23
C ASN A 149 8.68 13.87 -22.01
N GLY A 150 7.95 14.06 -20.92
CA GLY A 150 8.45 14.64 -19.69
C GLY A 150 8.66 16.15 -19.75
N TYR A 151 8.29 16.82 -20.85
CA TYR A 151 8.26 18.28 -20.92
C TYR A 151 6.92 18.85 -20.46
N SER A 152 6.97 19.88 -19.64
CA SER A 152 5.82 20.75 -19.40
C SER A 152 6.21 22.21 -19.28
N SER A 153 5.28 23.12 -19.59
CA SER A 153 5.54 24.56 -19.49
C SER A 153 5.86 25.02 -18.06
N LEU A 154 5.26 24.39 -17.05
CA LEU A 154 5.51 24.69 -15.64
C LEU A 154 6.85 24.13 -15.14
N ASN A 155 7.15 22.87 -15.46
CA ASN A 155 8.29 22.16 -14.85
C ASN A 155 9.54 22.13 -15.73
N GLY A 156 9.43 22.33 -17.05
CA GLY A 156 10.50 22.03 -17.99
C GLY A 156 10.61 20.51 -18.25
N PHE A 157 11.82 20.01 -18.53
CA PHE A 157 12.06 18.59 -18.82
C PHE A 157 12.35 17.79 -17.57
N THR A 158 11.71 16.64 -17.45
CA THR A 158 12.17 15.52 -16.65
C THR A 158 13.22 14.72 -17.39
N TYR A 159 14.23 14.23 -16.67
CA TYR A 159 15.36 13.48 -17.20
C TYR A 159 15.35 12.02 -16.73
N ASN A 160 15.72 11.12 -17.63
CA ASN A 160 15.76 9.69 -17.37
C ASN A 160 16.93 9.34 -16.44
N PRO A 161 16.74 8.61 -15.33
CA PRO A 161 17.81 8.36 -14.37
C PRO A 161 18.90 7.43 -14.92
N TYR A 162 18.65 6.66 -15.99
CA TYR A 162 19.70 5.88 -16.65
C TYR A 162 20.69 6.75 -17.44
N ASN A 163 20.28 7.97 -17.82
CA ASN A 163 21.18 9.01 -18.32
C ASN A 163 20.52 10.39 -18.16
N PRO A 164 20.77 11.10 -17.05
CA PRO A 164 20.12 12.38 -16.77
C PRO A 164 20.77 13.56 -17.51
N THR A 165 21.67 13.29 -18.46
CA THR A 165 22.39 14.35 -19.17
C THR A 165 21.47 15.02 -20.19
N PRO A 166 21.37 16.37 -20.19
CA PRO A 166 20.64 17.09 -21.22
C PRO A 166 21.46 17.21 -22.52
N GLU A 167 20.75 17.23 -23.64
CA GLU A 167 21.24 17.71 -24.93
C GLU A 167 21.47 19.24 -24.91
N THR A 168 22.05 19.77 -25.99
CA THR A 168 22.42 21.21 -26.05
C THR A 168 21.25 22.19 -25.97
N ASP A 169 20.03 21.75 -26.27
CA ASP A 169 18.77 22.50 -26.19
C ASP A 169 17.94 22.18 -24.94
N GLY A 170 18.51 21.37 -24.03
CA GLY A 170 17.90 20.95 -22.77
C GLY A 170 17.03 19.70 -22.87
N GLU A 171 16.81 19.13 -24.07
CA GLU A 171 16.05 17.89 -24.20
C GLU A 171 16.81 16.71 -23.58
N PRO A 172 16.14 15.69 -23.02
CA PRO A 172 16.82 14.52 -22.45
C PRO A 172 17.44 13.64 -23.55
N ILE A 173 18.66 13.13 -23.32
CA ILE A 173 19.32 12.19 -24.25
C ILE A 173 18.52 10.87 -24.34
N LEU A 174 18.11 10.35 -23.19
CA LEU A 174 17.22 9.19 -23.10
C LEU A 174 15.80 9.67 -22.82
N ASP A 175 14.88 9.28 -23.69
CA ASP A 175 13.44 9.52 -23.51
C ASP A 175 12.99 8.95 -22.15
N THR A 176 12.21 9.72 -21.39
CA THR A 176 11.60 9.29 -20.13
C THR A 176 10.33 8.48 -20.36
N GLY A 177 9.82 8.44 -21.60
CA GLY A 177 8.46 7.98 -21.90
C GLY A 177 7.44 8.94 -21.30
N GLY A 178 6.18 8.79 -21.67
CA GLY A 178 5.17 9.72 -21.17
C GLY A 178 3.74 9.30 -21.50
N SER A 179 2.75 9.94 -20.90
CA SER A 179 2.89 11.20 -20.15
C SER A 179 3.25 11.08 -18.67
N SER A 180 3.20 9.90 -18.03
CA SER A 180 3.55 9.73 -16.61
C SER A 180 5.07 9.65 -16.38
N SER A 181 5.81 10.63 -16.88
CA SER A 181 7.28 10.66 -16.85
C SER A 181 7.82 10.74 -15.41
N GLY A 182 7.35 11.71 -14.62
CA GLY A 182 7.76 11.91 -13.23
C GLY A 182 7.52 10.69 -12.34
N PRO A 183 6.30 10.10 -12.32
CA PRO A 183 6.02 8.91 -11.53
C PRO A 183 7.00 7.76 -11.78
N ALA A 184 7.27 7.43 -13.05
CA ALA A 184 8.18 6.33 -13.39
C ALA A 184 9.64 6.65 -13.08
N VAL A 185 10.08 7.89 -13.34
CA VAL A 185 11.45 8.35 -13.00
C VAL A 185 11.67 8.30 -11.49
N ALA A 186 10.71 8.77 -10.68
CA ALA A 186 10.82 8.77 -9.23
C ALA A 186 10.96 7.35 -8.65
N VAL A 187 10.17 6.39 -9.14
CA VAL A 187 10.27 4.98 -8.73
C VAL A 187 11.59 4.37 -9.20
N ALA A 188 12.02 4.66 -10.43
CA ALA A 188 13.26 4.12 -10.99
C ALA A 188 14.51 4.59 -10.22
N ALA A 189 14.52 5.86 -9.80
CA ALA A 189 15.57 6.51 -9.02
C ALA A 189 15.47 6.25 -7.49
N SER A 190 14.48 5.46 -7.06
CA SER A 190 14.17 5.20 -5.65
C SER A 190 13.98 6.50 -4.85
N LEU A 191 13.29 7.49 -5.42
CA LEU A 191 12.83 8.70 -4.72
C LEU A 191 11.52 8.47 -3.96
N VAL A 192 10.83 7.37 -4.28
CA VAL A 192 9.59 6.90 -3.68
C VAL A 192 9.51 5.37 -3.88
N PRO A 193 8.87 4.60 -3.00
CA PRO A 193 8.72 3.16 -3.20
C PRO A 193 7.78 2.86 -4.38
N VAL A 194 6.66 3.57 -4.45
CA VAL A 194 5.62 3.42 -5.49
C VAL A 194 5.06 4.79 -5.89
N SER A 195 4.49 4.87 -7.09
CA SER A 195 3.86 6.09 -7.57
C SER A 195 2.64 5.78 -8.43
N ILE A 196 1.82 6.79 -8.71
CA ILE A 196 0.62 6.65 -9.53
C ILE A 196 0.77 7.48 -10.79
N GLY A 197 0.58 6.82 -11.93
CA GLY A 197 0.43 7.45 -13.24
C GLY A 197 -1.02 7.41 -13.73
N THR A 198 -1.23 8.00 -14.90
CA THR A 198 -2.49 7.88 -15.64
C THR A 198 -2.22 7.50 -17.08
N GLU A 199 -3.14 6.75 -17.67
CA GLU A 199 -3.06 6.31 -19.06
C GLU A 199 -4.36 6.49 -19.83
N THR A 200 -4.26 7.25 -20.92
CA THR A 200 -5.24 7.26 -22.02
C THR A 200 -4.84 6.30 -23.15
N SER A 201 -3.54 6.24 -23.47
CA SER A 201 -2.94 5.30 -24.41
C SER A 201 -1.41 5.34 -24.28
N GLY A 202 -0.84 4.36 -23.58
CA GLY A 202 0.58 4.19 -23.34
C GLY A 202 1.20 5.10 -22.28
N SER A 203 0.45 5.95 -21.60
CA SER A 203 1.02 6.91 -20.63
C SER A 203 1.44 6.34 -19.28
N ILE A 204 1.16 5.07 -19.00
CA ILE A 204 1.77 4.25 -17.95
C ILE A 204 2.82 3.31 -18.59
N LEU A 205 2.46 2.64 -19.69
CA LEU A 205 3.32 1.64 -20.32
C LEU A 205 4.60 2.23 -20.93
N SER A 206 4.52 3.39 -21.59
CA SER A 206 5.67 4.09 -22.19
C SER A 206 6.71 4.51 -21.16
N PRO A 207 6.36 5.23 -20.08
CA PRO A 207 7.34 5.57 -19.06
C PRO A 207 7.77 4.36 -18.22
N GLY A 208 6.94 3.34 -18.02
CA GLY A 208 7.36 2.07 -17.42
C GLY A 208 8.49 1.40 -18.22
N ASN A 209 8.31 1.33 -19.55
CA ASN A 209 9.31 0.83 -20.49
C ASN A 209 10.62 1.61 -20.39
N ARG A 210 10.52 2.95 -20.45
CA ARG A 210 11.68 3.84 -20.57
C ARG A 210 12.49 4.00 -19.29
N ASN A 211 11.93 3.65 -18.13
CA ASN A 211 12.59 3.77 -16.83
C ASN A 211 12.76 2.44 -16.11
N SER A 212 12.61 1.30 -16.79
CA SER A 212 12.81 -0.05 -16.23
C SER A 212 12.05 -0.27 -14.91
N VAL A 213 10.77 0.12 -14.89
CA VAL A 213 9.88 -0.08 -13.74
C VAL A 213 8.63 -0.82 -14.19
N VAL A 214 7.98 -1.49 -13.25
CA VAL A 214 6.68 -2.13 -13.50
C VAL A 214 5.63 -1.04 -13.57
N GLY A 215 4.74 -1.14 -14.56
CA GLY A 215 3.58 -0.28 -14.68
C GLY A 215 2.34 -1.10 -14.97
N ILE A 216 1.29 -0.93 -14.16
CA ILE A 216 0.00 -1.60 -14.38
C ILE A 216 -0.99 -0.56 -14.90
N LYS A 217 -1.48 -0.76 -16.11
CA LYS A 217 -2.61 -0.05 -16.68
C LYS A 217 -3.85 -0.92 -16.50
N PRO A 218 -4.72 -0.65 -15.51
CA PRO A 218 -5.86 -1.53 -15.25
C PRO A 218 -6.97 -1.37 -16.32
N THR A 219 -8.00 -2.19 -16.21
CA THR A 219 -9.26 -2.07 -16.95
C THR A 219 -9.89 -0.72 -16.65
N VAL A 220 -10.41 -0.04 -17.67
CA VAL A 220 -11.14 1.22 -17.48
C VAL A 220 -12.39 0.93 -16.65
N GLY A 221 -12.47 1.55 -15.47
CA GLY A 221 -13.50 1.28 -14.46
C GLY A 221 -13.05 0.36 -13.33
N LEU A 222 -11.81 -0.16 -13.30
CA LEU A 222 -11.31 -0.81 -12.09
C LEU A 222 -10.99 0.20 -10.98
N VAL A 223 -10.44 1.34 -11.39
CA VAL A 223 -10.02 2.46 -10.54
C VAL A 223 -10.82 3.70 -10.95
N SER A 224 -11.33 4.47 -9.98
CA SER A 224 -12.07 5.70 -10.26
C SER A 224 -11.19 6.75 -10.94
N ARG A 225 -11.80 7.55 -11.81
CA ARG A 225 -11.18 8.68 -12.50
C ARG A 225 -11.68 10.03 -11.95
N ASP A 226 -12.50 10.01 -10.90
CA ASP A 226 -12.97 11.24 -10.25
C ASP A 226 -11.79 11.99 -9.62
N GLY A 227 -11.78 13.31 -9.80
CA GLY A 227 -10.65 14.18 -9.42
C GLY A 227 -9.37 13.95 -10.23
N ILE A 228 -9.46 13.55 -11.51
CA ILE A 228 -8.30 13.45 -12.41
C ILE A 228 -8.52 14.33 -13.64
N ILE A 229 -7.56 15.22 -13.97
CA ILE A 229 -7.61 16.03 -15.20
C ILE A 229 -7.62 15.06 -16.41
N PRO A 230 -8.70 15.02 -17.21
CA PRO A 230 -8.92 13.95 -18.17
C PRO A 230 -8.31 14.26 -19.55
N ILE A 231 -8.20 13.22 -20.37
CA ILE A 231 -8.14 13.33 -21.83
C ILE A 231 -9.40 12.74 -22.45
N ALA A 232 -9.69 11.49 -22.15
CA ALA A 232 -10.80 10.76 -22.74
C ALA A 232 -11.29 9.72 -21.75
N GLU A 233 -12.37 10.02 -21.03
CA GLU A 233 -12.94 9.13 -20.02
C GLU A 233 -13.11 7.71 -20.57
N SER A 234 -13.45 7.54 -21.85
CA SER A 234 -13.63 6.21 -22.45
C SER A 234 -12.38 5.32 -22.48
N GLN A 235 -11.20 5.87 -22.23
CA GLN A 235 -9.90 5.18 -22.23
C GLN A 235 -9.04 5.48 -20.99
N ASP A 236 -9.32 6.56 -20.28
CA ASP A 236 -8.53 7.01 -19.13
C ASP A 236 -8.63 6.04 -17.95
N THR A 237 -7.49 5.83 -17.29
CA THR A 237 -7.42 5.18 -15.98
C THR A 237 -6.16 5.62 -15.24
N ALA A 238 -6.23 5.70 -13.92
CA ALA A 238 -5.04 5.72 -13.08
C ALA A 238 -4.45 4.31 -12.97
N GLY A 239 -3.18 4.20 -12.61
CA GLY A 239 -2.53 2.92 -12.35
C GLY A 239 -1.15 3.04 -11.71
N PRO A 240 -0.69 2.00 -11.01
CA PRO A 240 0.51 2.05 -10.20
C PRO A 240 1.80 1.85 -11.01
N PHE A 241 2.87 2.43 -10.48
CA PHE A 241 4.25 2.06 -10.75
C PHE A 241 4.90 1.49 -9.50
N GLY A 242 5.69 0.43 -9.68
CA GLY A 242 6.55 -0.15 -8.66
C GLY A 242 7.88 -0.59 -9.26
N ARG A 243 8.90 -0.80 -8.42
CA ARG A 243 10.14 -1.45 -8.87
C ARG A 243 9.92 -2.93 -9.16
N THR A 244 8.96 -3.53 -8.45
CA THR A 244 8.57 -4.93 -8.57
C THR A 244 7.08 -5.06 -8.94
N VAL A 245 6.69 -6.22 -9.47
CA VAL A 245 5.28 -6.55 -9.70
C VAL A 245 4.52 -6.61 -8.37
N ALA A 246 5.17 -7.10 -7.31
CA ALA A 246 4.59 -7.15 -5.97
C ALA A 246 4.19 -5.75 -5.47
N ASP A 247 5.11 -4.77 -5.52
CA ASP A 247 4.83 -3.41 -5.03
C ASP A 247 3.72 -2.72 -5.85
N ALA A 248 3.73 -2.91 -7.17
CA ALA A 248 2.69 -2.37 -8.04
C ALA A 248 1.32 -3.02 -7.76
N ALA A 249 1.29 -4.33 -7.46
CA ALA A 249 0.07 -5.04 -7.10
C ALA A 249 -0.47 -4.64 -5.72
N THR A 250 0.40 -4.44 -4.72
CA THR A 250 0.02 -3.89 -3.41
C THR A 250 -0.66 -2.54 -3.59
N LEU A 251 -0.04 -1.63 -4.36
CA LEU A 251 -0.64 -0.33 -4.61
C LEU A 251 -1.97 -0.44 -5.38
N LEU A 252 -2.08 -1.32 -6.38
CA LEU A 252 -3.32 -1.49 -7.14
C LEU A 252 -4.53 -1.79 -6.24
N GLY A 253 -4.37 -2.68 -5.25
CA GLY A 253 -5.46 -3.09 -4.36
C GLY A 253 -6.14 -1.93 -3.66
N GLU A 254 -5.33 -0.98 -3.17
CA GLU A 254 -5.79 0.22 -2.45
C GLU A 254 -6.41 1.29 -3.37
N LEU A 255 -6.25 1.18 -4.68
CA LEU A 255 -6.90 2.10 -5.64
C LEU A 255 -8.28 1.62 -6.09
N THR A 256 -8.64 0.36 -5.81
CA THR A 256 -9.87 -0.23 -6.35
C THR A 256 -11.07 0.06 -5.47
N GLY A 257 -12.18 0.44 -6.12
CA GLY A 257 -13.42 0.76 -5.42
C GLY A 257 -14.51 1.16 -6.40
N VAL A 258 -15.76 0.92 -6.02
CA VAL A 258 -16.91 1.46 -6.76
C VAL A 258 -17.16 2.87 -6.26
N ASP A 259 -16.98 3.83 -7.16
CA ASP A 259 -17.19 5.24 -6.92
C ASP A 259 -18.49 5.70 -7.62
N PRO A 260 -19.51 6.15 -6.87
CA PRO A 260 -20.74 6.71 -7.45
C PRO A 260 -20.54 7.95 -8.33
N SER A 261 -19.44 8.69 -8.16
CA SER A 261 -19.08 9.84 -9.01
C SER A 261 -18.50 9.41 -10.37
N ASP A 262 -18.08 8.15 -10.48
CA ASP A 262 -17.56 7.55 -11.71
C ASP A 262 -18.37 6.31 -12.13
N GLU A 263 -19.30 6.51 -13.07
CA GLU A 263 -20.16 5.44 -13.61
C GLU A 263 -19.39 4.25 -14.21
N ALA A 264 -18.14 4.43 -14.65
CA ALA A 264 -17.35 3.32 -15.20
C ALA A 264 -17.00 2.29 -14.11
N THR A 265 -16.89 2.71 -12.86
CA THR A 265 -16.51 1.83 -11.74
C THR A 265 -17.58 0.81 -11.39
N ALA A 266 -18.84 1.05 -11.74
CA ALA A 266 -19.90 0.05 -11.55
C ALA A 266 -19.61 -1.28 -12.27
N ALA A 267 -18.78 -1.26 -13.34
CA ALA A 267 -18.40 -2.47 -14.05
C ALA A 267 -17.43 -3.37 -13.26
N SER A 268 -16.72 -2.84 -12.26
CA SER A 268 -15.78 -3.61 -11.42
C SER A 268 -16.45 -4.32 -10.24
N GLU A 269 -17.76 -4.11 -10.01
CA GLU A 269 -18.47 -4.74 -8.91
C GLU A 269 -18.38 -6.28 -9.00
N GLY A 270 -17.73 -6.89 -8.00
CA GLY A 270 -17.46 -8.33 -7.96
C GLY A 270 -16.33 -8.83 -8.87
N GLN A 271 -15.58 -7.91 -9.49
CA GLN A 271 -14.37 -8.19 -10.28
C GLN A 271 -13.10 -7.58 -9.66
N SER A 272 -13.23 -6.55 -8.80
CA SER A 272 -12.11 -5.93 -8.09
C SER A 272 -11.70 -6.71 -6.83
N PHE A 273 -10.44 -6.52 -6.42
CA PHE A 273 -9.86 -7.07 -5.20
C PHE A 273 -9.14 -5.95 -4.44
N THR A 274 -9.30 -5.91 -3.12
CA THR A 274 -8.55 -4.97 -2.27
C THR A 274 -7.11 -5.43 -2.03
N ASP A 275 -6.77 -6.67 -2.40
CA ASP A 275 -5.43 -7.22 -2.32
C ASP A 275 -5.15 -8.01 -3.61
N TYR A 276 -4.28 -7.49 -4.48
CA TYR A 276 -3.83 -8.19 -5.68
C TYR A 276 -2.56 -9.01 -5.45
N THR A 277 -1.91 -8.91 -4.28
CA THR A 277 -0.71 -9.70 -3.96
C THR A 277 -1.01 -11.18 -3.81
N GLN A 278 -2.28 -11.54 -3.55
CA GLN A 278 -2.75 -12.93 -3.55
C GLN A 278 -2.56 -13.66 -4.90
N PHE A 279 -2.33 -12.92 -5.99
CA PHE A 279 -2.11 -13.47 -7.34
C PHE A 279 -0.63 -13.55 -7.72
N LEU A 280 0.29 -13.24 -6.80
CA LEU A 280 1.73 -13.41 -7.02
C LEU A 280 2.09 -14.90 -7.00
N ASP A 281 2.09 -15.51 -8.19
CA ASP A 281 2.43 -16.92 -8.39
C ASP A 281 3.71 -17.04 -9.23
N PRO A 282 4.83 -17.50 -8.65
CA PRO A 282 6.09 -17.63 -9.39
C PRO A 282 6.03 -18.71 -10.47
N ASP A 283 5.08 -19.63 -10.41
CA ASP A 283 4.93 -20.76 -11.35
C ASP A 283 3.85 -20.49 -12.43
N ALA A 284 3.26 -19.29 -12.49
CA ALA A 284 2.12 -18.96 -13.35
C ALA A 284 2.36 -19.17 -14.86
N LEU A 285 3.62 -19.18 -15.30
CA LEU A 285 3.98 -19.43 -16.70
C LEU A 285 3.89 -20.91 -17.10
N ASP A 286 3.84 -21.86 -16.15
CA ASP A 286 3.75 -23.29 -16.47
C ASP A 286 2.40 -23.62 -17.12
N GLY A 287 2.44 -23.94 -18.40
CA GLY A 287 1.25 -24.24 -19.20
C GLY A 287 0.54 -23.01 -19.79
N ALA A 288 1.01 -21.80 -19.51
CA ALA A 288 0.45 -20.57 -20.05
C ALA A 288 0.57 -20.53 -21.59
N ARG A 289 -0.38 -19.91 -22.27
CA ARG A 289 -0.46 -19.78 -23.73
C ARG A 289 -0.44 -18.31 -24.11
N ILE A 290 0.65 -17.88 -24.73
CA ILE A 290 0.96 -16.46 -24.94
C ILE A 290 0.98 -16.15 -26.44
N GLY A 291 0.14 -15.21 -26.86
CA GLY A 291 0.14 -14.70 -28.23
C GLY A 291 1.21 -13.63 -28.46
N VAL A 292 1.91 -13.70 -29.60
CA VAL A 292 2.96 -12.76 -30.01
C VAL A 292 2.70 -12.29 -31.45
N PRO A 293 1.86 -11.25 -31.64
CA PRO A 293 1.54 -10.73 -32.96
C PRO A 293 2.73 -9.95 -33.55
N LYS A 294 3.37 -10.48 -34.60
CA LYS A 294 4.58 -9.90 -35.19
C LYS A 294 4.32 -8.62 -35.97
N ALA A 295 3.07 -8.31 -36.34
CA ALA A 295 2.72 -7.04 -36.96
C ALA A 295 3.12 -5.83 -36.08
N TYR A 296 3.12 -6.00 -34.76
CA TYR A 296 3.52 -4.95 -33.80
C TYR A 296 5.04 -4.76 -33.70
N TRP A 297 5.85 -5.63 -34.34
CA TRP A 297 7.31 -5.55 -34.33
C TRP A 297 7.84 -4.61 -35.41
N ALA A 298 6.96 -4.04 -36.24
CA ALA A 298 7.33 -3.12 -37.30
C ALA A 298 8.10 -1.90 -36.74
N GLY A 299 9.34 -1.72 -37.21
CA GLY A 299 10.21 -0.60 -36.81
C GLY A 299 11.04 -0.84 -35.55
N LEU A 300 11.05 -2.06 -35.00
CA LEU A 300 12.06 -2.44 -33.99
C LEU A 300 13.45 -2.54 -34.63
N SER A 301 14.49 -2.17 -33.86
CA SER A 301 15.90 -2.40 -34.19
C SER A 301 16.27 -3.87 -34.02
N GLU A 302 17.44 -4.26 -34.54
CA GLU A 302 17.97 -5.63 -34.34
C GLU A 302 18.16 -5.95 -32.85
N ASP A 303 18.62 -4.97 -32.06
CA ASP A 303 18.82 -5.13 -30.61
C ASP A 303 17.49 -5.25 -29.87
N GLN A 304 16.48 -4.46 -30.22
CA GLN A 304 15.13 -4.60 -29.64
C GLN A 304 14.50 -5.96 -29.98
N VAL A 305 14.69 -6.44 -31.22
CA VAL A 305 14.25 -7.77 -31.64
C VAL A 305 14.97 -8.88 -30.86
N ALA A 306 16.26 -8.70 -30.57
CA ALA A 306 17.01 -9.64 -29.73
C ALA A 306 16.42 -9.71 -28.32
N LEU A 307 16.19 -8.56 -27.67
CA LEU A 307 15.65 -8.50 -26.30
C LEU A 307 14.28 -9.17 -26.17
N ILE A 308 13.33 -8.90 -27.07
CA ILE A 308 12.02 -9.59 -27.01
C ILE A 308 12.14 -11.10 -27.30
N ASN A 309 13.10 -11.54 -28.11
CA ASN A 309 13.34 -12.98 -28.30
C ASN A 309 13.98 -13.63 -27.07
N ASP A 310 14.80 -12.90 -26.31
CA ASP A 310 15.34 -13.37 -25.04
C ASP A 310 14.22 -13.49 -24.00
N THR A 311 13.32 -12.51 -23.90
CA THR A 311 12.08 -12.60 -23.11
C THR A 311 11.29 -13.86 -23.47
N ILE A 312 11.00 -14.06 -24.76
CA ILE A 312 10.25 -15.24 -25.25
C ILE A 312 10.94 -16.54 -24.84
N SER A 313 12.27 -16.59 -24.92
CA SER A 313 13.04 -17.76 -24.50
C SER A 313 12.92 -18.03 -23.00
N THR A 314 12.90 -16.98 -22.16
CA THR A 314 12.62 -17.11 -20.73
C THR A 314 11.22 -17.64 -20.49
N LEU A 315 10.19 -17.11 -21.17
CA LEU A 315 8.81 -17.59 -21.05
C LEU A 315 8.69 -19.07 -21.41
N GLU A 316 9.27 -19.50 -22.54
CA GLU A 316 9.30 -20.92 -22.94
C GLU A 316 10.03 -21.79 -21.93
N SER A 317 11.09 -21.28 -21.29
CA SER A 317 11.85 -22.02 -20.27
C SER A 317 11.08 -22.24 -18.98
N GLN A 318 10.11 -21.36 -18.67
CA GLN A 318 9.19 -21.49 -17.53
C GLN A 318 7.94 -22.32 -17.86
N GLY A 319 7.83 -22.87 -19.08
CA GLY A 319 6.75 -23.77 -19.45
C GLY A 319 5.64 -23.15 -20.32
N ALA A 320 5.76 -21.88 -20.70
CA ALA A 320 4.78 -21.22 -21.55
C ALA A 320 4.86 -21.69 -23.02
N THR A 321 3.72 -21.71 -23.70
CA THR A 321 3.58 -21.97 -25.14
C THR A 321 3.37 -20.66 -25.90
N ILE A 322 4.21 -20.40 -26.90
CA ILE A 322 4.17 -19.16 -27.68
C ILE A 322 3.44 -19.37 -29.01
N ILE A 323 2.47 -18.49 -29.32
CA ILE A 323 1.66 -18.51 -30.53
C ILE A 323 1.93 -17.25 -31.36
N TYR A 324 2.43 -17.41 -32.58
CA TYR A 324 2.86 -16.30 -33.46
C TYR A 324 1.80 -15.88 -34.49
N GLU A 325 0.52 -16.10 -34.19
CA GLU A 325 -0.59 -15.66 -35.05
C GLU A 325 -0.85 -14.16 -34.84
N GLU A 326 -1.49 -13.50 -35.82
CA GLU A 326 -1.76 -12.06 -35.78
C GLU A 326 -3.16 -11.74 -35.22
N ILE A 327 -3.29 -10.59 -34.55
CA ILE A 327 -4.60 -10.09 -34.13
C ILE A 327 -5.43 -9.75 -35.38
N PRO A 328 -6.67 -10.26 -35.52
CA PRO A 328 -7.42 -10.17 -36.79
C PRO A 328 -7.63 -8.74 -37.31
N SER A 329 -7.91 -7.80 -36.41
CA SER A 329 -8.20 -6.39 -36.73
C SER A 329 -6.97 -5.51 -36.94
N THR A 330 -5.74 -6.03 -36.77
CA THR A 330 -4.51 -5.20 -36.68
C THR A 330 -4.37 -4.19 -37.81
N GLN A 331 -4.55 -4.63 -39.07
CA GLN A 331 -4.37 -3.74 -40.21
C GLN A 331 -5.44 -2.64 -40.26
N GLU A 332 -6.71 -2.99 -40.05
CA GLU A 332 -7.81 -2.03 -40.08
C GLU A 332 -7.66 -1.00 -38.94
N LEU A 333 -7.27 -1.46 -37.75
CA LEU A 333 -7.03 -0.60 -36.60
C LEU A 333 -5.88 0.40 -36.84
N PHE A 334 -4.79 -0.03 -37.49
CA PHE A 334 -3.67 0.87 -37.83
C PHE A 334 -4.01 1.91 -38.91
N GLU A 335 -5.00 1.63 -39.75
CA GLU A 335 -5.45 2.52 -40.82
C GLU A 335 -6.60 3.45 -40.38
N PHE A 336 -7.24 3.16 -39.24
CA PHE A 336 -8.39 3.88 -38.73
C PHE A 336 -8.00 5.12 -37.90
N ASP A 337 -8.51 6.29 -38.31
CA ASP A 337 -8.33 7.56 -37.60
C ASP A 337 -9.62 7.89 -36.83
N SER A 338 -9.55 7.86 -35.51
CA SER A 338 -10.71 7.98 -34.61
C SER A 338 -10.79 9.39 -34.01
N SER A 339 -11.96 10.01 -34.06
CA SER A 339 -12.20 11.33 -33.45
C SER A 339 -12.34 11.30 -31.92
N VAL A 340 -12.35 10.11 -31.29
CA VAL A 340 -12.72 9.92 -29.87
C VAL A 340 -11.92 10.81 -28.94
N LEU A 341 -10.59 10.78 -29.00
CA LEU A 341 -9.75 11.53 -28.06
C LEU A 341 -9.95 13.04 -28.18
N PHE A 342 -10.11 13.58 -29.39
CA PHE A 342 -10.34 15.02 -29.57
C PHE A 342 -11.72 15.44 -29.07
N TYR A 343 -12.75 14.64 -29.36
CA TYR A 343 -14.12 14.93 -28.94
C TYR A 343 -14.24 14.89 -27.42
N GLU A 344 -13.69 13.84 -26.80
CA GLU A 344 -13.71 13.67 -25.35
C GLU A 344 -12.83 14.68 -24.63
N PHE A 345 -11.66 15.04 -25.17
CA PHE A 345 -10.80 16.05 -24.53
C PHE A 345 -11.52 17.38 -24.32
N LYS A 346 -12.20 17.90 -25.35
CA LYS A 346 -12.99 19.13 -25.17
C LYS A 346 -14.15 18.92 -24.18
N ARG A 347 -14.86 17.80 -24.25
CA ARG A 347 -16.03 17.53 -23.40
C ARG A 347 -15.63 17.40 -21.93
N ASP A 348 -14.59 16.62 -21.67
CA ASP A 348 -14.22 16.14 -20.34
C ASP A 348 -13.35 17.18 -19.63
N LEU A 349 -12.39 17.80 -20.32
CA LEU A 349 -11.58 18.86 -19.72
C LEU A 349 -12.45 20.06 -19.33
N ASN A 350 -13.41 20.48 -20.16
CA ASN A 350 -14.31 21.58 -19.79
C ASN A 350 -15.20 21.22 -18.58
N ARG A 351 -15.57 19.95 -18.44
CA ARG A 351 -16.36 19.48 -17.29
C ARG A 351 -15.54 19.51 -16.00
N TYR A 352 -14.30 19.05 -16.07
CA TYR A 352 -13.35 19.10 -14.95
C TYR A 352 -13.01 20.54 -14.55
N LEU A 353 -12.73 21.42 -15.52
CA LEU A 353 -12.39 22.82 -15.19
C LEU A 353 -13.58 23.56 -14.55
N ASP A 354 -14.81 23.25 -14.94
CA ASP A 354 -16.03 23.76 -14.30
C ASP A 354 -16.19 23.27 -12.85
N SER A 355 -15.72 22.05 -12.53
CA SER A 355 -15.82 21.50 -11.16
C SER A 355 -14.84 22.13 -10.17
N LEU A 356 -13.81 22.85 -10.63
CA LEU A 356 -12.87 23.58 -9.77
C LEU A 356 -13.50 24.81 -9.09
N GLY A 357 -14.66 25.28 -9.57
CA GLY A 357 -15.41 26.39 -8.97
C GLY A 357 -14.79 27.78 -9.19
N ASP A 358 -15.23 28.75 -8.38
CA ASP A 358 -14.95 30.19 -8.60
C ASP A 358 -13.46 30.59 -8.48
N ASP A 359 -12.63 29.75 -7.86
CA ASP A 359 -11.20 30.00 -7.66
C ASP A 359 -10.32 29.37 -8.77
N ALA A 360 -10.93 28.72 -9.77
CA ALA A 360 -10.23 28.11 -10.90
C ALA A 360 -9.43 29.16 -11.70
N PRO A 361 -8.14 28.92 -12.03
CA PRO A 361 -7.37 29.85 -12.85
C PRO A 361 -7.91 30.02 -14.29
N VAL A 362 -8.54 28.97 -14.82
CA VAL A 362 -9.21 28.90 -16.12
C VAL A 362 -10.41 27.95 -16.02
N GLU A 363 -11.51 28.28 -16.71
CA GLU A 363 -12.77 27.52 -16.63
C GLU A 363 -13.01 26.62 -17.85
N THR A 364 -12.25 26.82 -18.94
CA THR A 364 -12.44 26.07 -20.19
C THR A 364 -11.15 25.84 -20.98
N LEU A 365 -11.17 24.84 -21.88
CA LEU A 365 -10.12 24.63 -22.90
C LEU A 365 -9.88 25.89 -23.75
N ALA A 366 -10.92 26.67 -24.03
CA ALA A 366 -10.78 27.93 -24.75
C ALA A 366 -9.92 28.95 -23.98
N GLU A 367 -10.05 28.98 -22.66
CA GLU A 367 -9.28 29.85 -21.79
C GLU A 367 -7.84 29.36 -21.60
N VAL A 368 -7.62 28.04 -21.50
CA VAL A 368 -6.26 27.45 -21.59
C VAL A 368 -5.57 27.90 -22.88
N ILE A 369 -6.27 27.78 -24.02
CA ILE A 369 -5.72 28.19 -25.32
C ILE A 369 -5.41 29.69 -25.35
N ALA A 370 -6.31 30.52 -24.81
CA ALA A 370 -6.16 31.96 -24.76
C ALA A 370 -5.00 32.39 -23.83
N PHE A 371 -4.86 31.74 -22.67
CA PHE A 371 -3.73 31.93 -21.76
C PHE A 371 -2.41 31.63 -22.48
N ASN A 372 -2.32 30.47 -23.12
CA ASN A 372 -1.11 30.06 -23.83
C ASN A 372 -0.76 31.03 -24.98
N GLN A 373 -1.76 31.54 -25.69
CA GLN A 373 -1.58 32.56 -26.73
C GLN A 373 -1.11 33.91 -26.18
N ALA A 374 -1.53 34.26 -24.96
CA ALA A 374 -1.08 35.46 -24.27
C ALA A 374 0.36 35.33 -23.74
N ASN A 375 0.80 34.10 -23.46
CA ASN A 375 2.12 33.77 -22.89
C ASN A 375 2.96 32.84 -23.79
N PRO A 376 3.18 33.17 -25.08
CA PRO A 376 3.70 32.21 -26.06
C PRO A 376 5.18 31.84 -25.86
N GLU A 377 5.98 32.69 -25.18
CA GLU A 377 7.39 32.39 -24.92
C GLU A 377 7.57 31.30 -23.85
N GLU A 378 6.65 31.22 -22.90
CA GLU A 378 6.71 30.32 -21.74
C GLU A 378 5.82 29.09 -21.95
N ALA A 379 4.59 29.28 -22.46
CA ALA A 379 3.58 28.23 -22.54
C ALA A 379 3.49 27.52 -23.91
N LEU A 380 4.17 28.01 -24.96
CA LEU A 380 4.02 27.48 -26.33
C LEU A 380 5.33 27.03 -27.00
N ARG A 381 6.32 26.55 -26.23
CA ARG A 381 7.58 26.02 -26.79
C ARG A 381 7.36 25.02 -27.94
N TYR A 382 6.37 24.12 -27.80
CA TYR A 382 6.01 23.11 -28.81
C TYR A 382 4.64 23.34 -29.47
N GLY A 383 4.01 24.50 -29.20
CA GLY A 383 2.67 24.83 -29.68
C GLY A 383 1.55 24.10 -28.93
N GLN A 384 0.33 24.16 -29.49
CA GLN A 384 -0.90 23.63 -28.89
C GLN A 384 -1.88 23.10 -29.95
N THR A 385 -1.35 22.38 -30.93
CA THR A 385 -2.10 21.98 -32.13
C THR A 385 -3.26 21.03 -31.84
N ARG A 386 -3.14 20.16 -30.84
CA ARG A 386 -4.20 19.21 -30.46
C ARG A 386 -5.32 19.91 -29.69
N ALA A 387 -4.97 20.81 -28.77
CA ALA A 387 -5.93 21.66 -28.08
C ALA A 387 -6.77 22.50 -29.05
N LEU A 388 -6.13 23.13 -30.05
CA LEU A 388 -6.84 23.87 -31.09
C LEU A 388 -7.79 22.96 -31.89
N ALA A 389 -7.34 21.77 -32.30
CA ALA A 389 -8.17 20.82 -33.05
C ALA A 389 -9.37 20.33 -32.22
N ALA A 390 -9.16 19.99 -30.94
CA ALA A 390 -10.24 19.60 -30.03
C ALA A 390 -11.23 20.75 -29.83
N GLN A 391 -10.75 21.99 -29.69
CA GLN A 391 -11.60 23.16 -29.49
C GLN A 391 -12.54 23.45 -30.67
N GLU A 392 -12.16 23.11 -31.90
CA GLU A 392 -13.02 23.27 -33.09
C GLU A 392 -14.19 22.27 -33.14
N ILE A 393 -14.16 21.18 -32.37
CA ILE A 393 -15.25 20.19 -32.34
C ILE A 393 -16.53 20.81 -31.77
N ASP A 394 -17.65 20.62 -32.47
CA ASP A 394 -18.98 20.94 -31.97
C ASP A 394 -19.57 19.69 -31.29
N LEU A 395 -19.70 19.74 -29.96
CA LEU A 395 -20.18 18.63 -29.13
C LEU A 395 -21.63 18.22 -29.42
N VAL A 396 -22.36 18.94 -30.27
CA VAL A 396 -23.70 18.57 -30.73
C VAL A 396 -23.66 18.07 -32.18
N GLU A 397 -23.02 18.81 -33.08
CA GLU A 397 -22.99 18.46 -34.51
C GLU A 397 -22.10 17.25 -34.80
N ASP A 398 -20.96 17.12 -34.11
CA ASP A 398 -19.98 16.04 -34.35
C ASP A 398 -20.29 14.75 -33.55
N ARG A 399 -21.27 14.80 -32.63
CA ARG A 399 -21.64 13.67 -31.77
C ARG A 399 -21.94 12.37 -32.54
N PRO A 400 -22.64 12.37 -33.69
CA PRO A 400 -22.89 11.14 -34.44
C PRO A 400 -21.61 10.49 -34.96
N GLN A 401 -20.64 11.27 -35.46
CA GLN A 401 -19.36 10.75 -35.93
C GLN A 401 -18.55 10.17 -34.77
N TYR A 402 -18.48 10.89 -33.64
CA TYR A 402 -17.84 10.40 -32.42
C TYR A 402 -18.41 9.04 -31.97
N LEU A 403 -19.74 8.86 -32.00
CA LEU A 403 -20.36 7.60 -31.61
C LEU A 403 -20.05 6.45 -32.59
N GLU A 404 -19.96 6.75 -33.89
CA GLU A 404 -19.56 5.77 -34.91
C GLU A 404 -18.08 5.38 -34.76
N ASP A 405 -17.21 6.35 -34.52
CA ASP A 405 -15.79 6.13 -34.29
C ASP A 405 -15.57 5.34 -33.00
N ARG A 406 -16.28 5.66 -31.92
CA ARG A 406 -16.21 4.91 -30.67
C ARG A 406 -16.69 3.47 -30.83
N ALA A 407 -17.78 3.24 -31.58
CA ALA A 407 -18.24 1.89 -31.87
C ALA A 407 -17.22 1.12 -32.71
N THR A 408 -16.55 1.78 -33.66
CA THR A 408 -15.49 1.19 -34.49
C THR A 408 -14.25 0.85 -33.66
N ASP A 409 -13.82 1.75 -32.78
CA ASP A 409 -12.73 1.51 -31.84
C ASP A 409 -13.00 0.25 -31.01
N LEU A 410 -14.18 0.16 -30.39
CA LEU A 410 -14.57 -0.99 -29.57
C LEU A 410 -14.63 -2.30 -30.38
N ARG A 411 -15.22 -2.28 -31.57
CA ARG A 411 -15.29 -3.45 -32.44
C ARG A 411 -13.90 -3.95 -32.80
N LEU A 412 -13.03 -3.06 -33.27
CA LEU A 412 -11.68 -3.41 -33.72
C LEU A 412 -10.75 -3.79 -32.57
N SER A 413 -10.93 -3.23 -31.38
CA SER A 413 -10.06 -3.54 -30.25
C SER A 413 -10.54 -4.71 -29.39
N ARG A 414 -11.86 -4.95 -29.31
CA ARG A 414 -12.49 -6.03 -28.52
C ARG A 414 -12.92 -7.18 -29.42
N GLU A 415 -14.11 -7.08 -30.01
CA GLU A 415 -14.82 -8.17 -30.73
C GLU A 415 -14.03 -8.78 -31.88
N GLU A 416 -13.24 -7.98 -32.60
CA GLU A 416 -12.39 -8.41 -33.70
C GLU A 416 -10.88 -8.32 -33.36
N GLY A 417 -10.57 -7.81 -32.17
CA GLY A 417 -9.22 -7.53 -31.70
C GLY A 417 -8.78 -8.52 -30.62
N ILE A 418 -8.59 -8.01 -29.41
CA ILE A 418 -8.04 -8.76 -28.28
C ILE A 418 -8.87 -10.00 -27.98
N ASP A 419 -10.20 -9.87 -27.81
CA ASP A 419 -11.05 -11.00 -27.43
C ASP A 419 -11.07 -12.09 -28.51
N ALA A 420 -11.16 -11.69 -29.78
CA ALA A 420 -11.10 -12.62 -30.91
C ALA A 420 -9.77 -13.38 -30.94
N TYR A 421 -8.67 -12.69 -30.68
CA TYR A 421 -7.35 -13.30 -30.71
C TYR A 421 -7.14 -14.28 -29.56
N LEU A 422 -7.54 -13.89 -28.33
CA LEU A 422 -7.51 -14.76 -27.16
C LEU A 422 -8.37 -16.02 -27.38
N GLU A 423 -9.62 -15.87 -27.84
CA GLU A 423 -10.55 -17.00 -28.03
C GLU A 423 -10.12 -17.93 -29.18
N GLN A 424 -9.70 -17.39 -30.33
CA GLN A 424 -9.37 -18.20 -31.50
C GLN A 424 -8.15 -19.10 -31.29
N HIS A 425 -7.24 -18.68 -30.41
CA HIS A 425 -5.97 -19.35 -30.19
C HIS A 425 -5.81 -19.94 -28.79
N ASP A 426 -6.85 -19.84 -27.95
CA ASP A 426 -6.88 -20.33 -26.57
C ASP A 426 -5.71 -19.73 -25.77
N LEU A 427 -5.64 -18.40 -25.71
CA LEU A 427 -4.54 -17.67 -25.08
C LEU A 427 -4.96 -17.11 -23.73
N ASP A 428 -4.03 -17.13 -22.79
CA ASP A 428 -4.18 -16.48 -21.48
C ASP A 428 -3.77 -15.00 -21.55
N THR A 429 -2.82 -14.66 -22.44
CA THR A 429 -2.36 -13.27 -22.60
C THR A 429 -1.72 -13.00 -23.97
N ILE A 430 -1.51 -11.72 -24.26
CA ILE A 430 -0.79 -11.22 -25.43
C ILE A 430 0.47 -10.49 -24.97
N LEU A 431 1.61 -10.85 -25.56
CA LEU A 431 2.89 -10.21 -25.30
C LEU A 431 3.24 -9.22 -26.43
N PHE A 432 3.45 -7.95 -26.05
CA PHE A 432 3.94 -6.90 -26.94
C PHE A 432 5.34 -6.42 -26.53
N PRO A 433 6.20 -6.07 -27.50
CA PRO A 433 7.44 -5.37 -27.20
C PRO A 433 7.16 -3.91 -26.82
N GLU A 434 7.81 -3.42 -25.76
CA GLU A 434 7.63 -2.06 -25.23
C GLU A 434 6.13 -1.76 -24.98
N ASN A 435 5.69 -0.53 -25.24
CA ASN A 435 4.29 -0.10 -25.16
C ASN A 435 3.54 -0.22 -26.50
N ARG A 436 3.99 -1.07 -27.44
CA ARG A 436 3.43 -1.09 -28.82
C ARG A 436 2.00 -1.61 -28.91
N GLY A 437 1.56 -2.40 -27.93
CA GLY A 437 0.16 -2.83 -27.78
C GLY A 437 -0.76 -1.79 -27.13
N ALA A 438 -0.24 -0.64 -26.68
CA ALA A 438 -1.00 0.30 -25.85
C ALA A 438 -2.28 0.81 -26.54
N SER A 439 -2.23 1.13 -27.83
CA SER A 439 -3.39 1.70 -28.53
C SER A 439 -4.57 0.74 -28.61
N ILE A 440 -4.33 -0.55 -28.88
CA ILE A 440 -5.42 -1.54 -28.95
C ILE A 440 -5.99 -1.81 -27.55
N ALA A 441 -5.15 -1.98 -26.53
CA ALA A 441 -5.60 -2.19 -25.16
C ALA A 441 -6.35 -0.98 -24.60
N ALA A 442 -5.88 0.23 -24.88
CA ALA A 442 -6.51 1.48 -24.45
C ALA A 442 -7.88 1.70 -25.08
N LYS A 443 -8.01 1.52 -26.41
CA LYS A 443 -9.31 1.60 -27.10
C LYS A 443 -10.32 0.60 -26.54
N ALA A 444 -9.84 -0.60 -26.21
CA ALA A 444 -10.63 -1.63 -25.55
C ALA A 444 -10.95 -1.31 -24.08
N GLY A 445 -10.18 -0.44 -23.43
CA GLY A 445 -10.25 -0.24 -21.98
C GLY A 445 -9.81 -1.47 -21.19
N TYR A 446 -8.93 -2.29 -21.74
CA TYR A 446 -8.48 -3.58 -21.19
C TYR A 446 -7.12 -3.46 -20.51
N PRO A 447 -6.76 -4.33 -19.55
CA PRO A 447 -5.58 -4.17 -18.74
C PRO A 447 -4.28 -4.57 -19.46
N SER A 448 -3.19 -3.95 -19.02
CA SER A 448 -1.84 -4.25 -19.46
C SER A 448 -0.86 -4.12 -18.29
N VAL A 449 0.13 -5.02 -18.20
CA VAL A 449 1.23 -4.96 -17.24
C VAL A 449 2.53 -4.92 -18.03
N ILE A 450 3.31 -3.85 -17.87
CA ILE A 450 4.67 -3.77 -18.42
C ILE A 450 5.69 -4.12 -17.35
N VAL A 451 6.70 -4.92 -17.73
CA VAL A 451 7.81 -5.33 -16.87
C VAL A 451 9.16 -5.17 -17.59
N PRO A 452 10.26 -4.96 -16.85
CA PRO A 452 11.61 -4.87 -17.43
C PRO A 452 12.00 -6.10 -18.25
N GLY A 453 12.43 -5.87 -19.49
CA GLY A 453 12.86 -6.90 -20.45
C GLY A 453 14.34 -6.81 -20.85
N GLY A 454 15.09 -5.85 -20.29
CA GLY A 454 16.53 -5.69 -20.50
C GLY A 454 16.93 -4.27 -20.91
N TYR A 455 18.10 -4.14 -21.53
CA TYR A 455 18.71 -2.86 -21.86
C TYR A 455 19.37 -2.90 -23.24
N LEU A 456 19.20 -1.81 -23.99
CA LEU A 456 19.86 -1.61 -25.28
C LEU A 456 21.36 -1.28 -25.08
N PRO A 457 22.20 -1.36 -26.13
CA PRO A 457 23.64 -1.11 -26.01
C PRO A 457 24.03 0.30 -25.53
N ASP A 458 23.13 1.28 -25.69
CA ASP A 458 23.28 2.65 -25.20
C ASP A 458 22.80 2.83 -23.74
N GLY A 459 22.33 1.76 -23.10
CA GLY A 459 21.82 1.76 -21.73
C GLY A 459 20.32 2.09 -21.64
N ALA A 460 19.62 2.34 -22.76
CA ALA A 460 18.20 2.62 -22.74
C ALA A 460 17.41 1.36 -22.28
N PRO A 461 16.52 1.48 -21.27
CA PRO A 461 15.67 0.39 -20.86
C PRO A 461 14.73 -0.10 -21.97
N PHE A 462 14.48 -1.41 -21.95
CA PHE A 462 13.52 -2.11 -22.79
C PHE A 462 12.61 -2.94 -21.89
N GLY A 463 11.31 -2.85 -22.13
CA GLY A 463 10.27 -3.58 -21.40
C GLY A 463 9.42 -4.43 -22.33
N VAL A 464 8.63 -5.31 -21.72
CA VAL A 464 7.67 -6.17 -22.41
C VAL A 464 6.31 -6.07 -21.72
N THR A 465 5.25 -6.01 -22.51
CA THR A 465 3.90 -5.75 -22.00
C THR A 465 3.03 -6.98 -22.19
N PHE A 466 2.47 -7.48 -21.09
CA PHE A 466 1.39 -8.47 -21.07
C PHE A 466 0.05 -7.74 -21.15
N SER A 467 -0.86 -8.17 -22.01
CA SER A 467 -2.20 -7.57 -22.17
C SER A 467 -3.27 -8.64 -22.28
N GLY A 468 -4.41 -8.39 -21.66
CA GLY A 468 -5.50 -9.36 -21.56
C GLY A 468 -6.86 -8.74 -21.88
N THR A 469 -7.93 -9.46 -21.53
CA THR A 469 -9.31 -8.97 -21.64
C THR A 469 -9.71 -8.17 -20.39
N ALA A 470 -10.91 -7.56 -20.38
CA ALA A 470 -11.37 -6.81 -19.21
C ALA A 470 -11.32 -7.64 -17.92
N PHE A 471 -10.87 -7.01 -16.84
CA PHE A 471 -10.76 -7.56 -15.49
C PHE A 471 -9.81 -8.76 -15.34
N SER A 472 -8.88 -8.94 -16.30
CA SER A 472 -7.86 -9.99 -16.24
C SER A 472 -6.60 -9.58 -15.48
N GLU A 473 -6.61 -8.51 -14.67
CA GLU A 473 -5.46 -8.10 -13.86
C GLU A 473 -4.89 -9.23 -13.00
N PRO A 474 -5.69 -10.09 -12.34
CA PRO A 474 -5.16 -11.22 -11.57
C PRO A 474 -4.24 -12.12 -12.39
N GLU A 475 -4.67 -12.50 -13.59
CA GLU A 475 -3.91 -13.37 -14.49
C GLU A 475 -2.67 -12.67 -15.05
N LEU A 476 -2.80 -11.40 -15.45
CA LEU A 476 -1.67 -10.62 -15.95
C LEU A 476 -0.61 -10.38 -14.87
N ILE A 477 -1.02 -10.13 -13.62
CA ILE A 477 -0.11 -9.97 -12.48
C ILE A 477 0.62 -11.29 -12.21
N ALA A 478 -0.06 -12.42 -12.20
CA ALA A 478 0.55 -13.73 -12.01
C ALA A 478 1.62 -14.01 -13.09
N LEU A 479 1.27 -13.83 -14.37
CA LEU A 479 2.19 -14.08 -15.49
C LEU A 479 3.38 -13.11 -15.50
N ALA A 480 3.13 -11.83 -15.22
CA ALA A 480 4.18 -10.82 -15.13
C ALA A 480 5.12 -11.09 -13.95
N TYR A 481 4.58 -11.48 -12.78
CA TYR A 481 5.37 -11.84 -11.60
C TYR A 481 6.22 -13.07 -11.86
N SER A 482 5.66 -14.15 -12.41
CA SER A 482 6.42 -15.35 -12.78
C SER A 482 7.57 -15.02 -13.75
N TYR A 483 7.35 -14.15 -14.74
CA TYR A 483 8.42 -13.67 -15.62
C TYR A 483 9.47 -12.81 -14.88
N GLU A 484 9.04 -11.87 -14.03
CA GLU A 484 9.93 -11.03 -13.24
C GLU A 484 10.86 -11.89 -12.37
N GLN A 485 10.31 -12.85 -11.62
CA GLN A 485 11.08 -13.76 -10.76
C GLN A 485 12.02 -14.67 -11.55
N ALA A 486 11.64 -15.07 -12.77
CA ALA A 486 12.50 -15.88 -13.63
C ALA A 486 13.65 -15.10 -14.28
N SER A 487 13.53 -13.78 -14.40
CA SER A 487 14.42 -12.95 -15.22
C SER A 487 15.30 -11.99 -14.41
N GLU A 488 14.76 -11.41 -13.33
CA GLU A 488 15.44 -10.47 -12.41
C GLU A 488 16.21 -9.35 -13.15
N LEU A 489 15.63 -8.82 -14.24
CA LEU A 489 16.36 -7.95 -15.17
C LEU A 489 16.46 -6.49 -14.77
N ARG A 490 15.69 -6.01 -13.78
CA ARG A 490 15.76 -4.61 -13.35
C ARG A 490 17.12 -4.32 -12.71
N VAL A 491 17.75 -3.23 -13.13
CA VAL A 491 18.98 -2.69 -12.54
C VAL A 491 18.76 -1.25 -12.08
N SER A 492 19.15 -0.92 -10.85
CA SER A 492 19.07 0.44 -10.32
C SER A 492 19.98 1.41 -11.09
N PRO A 493 19.55 2.66 -11.38
CA PRO A 493 20.35 3.60 -12.16
C PRO A 493 21.64 4.04 -11.46
N GLU A 494 22.76 4.09 -12.19
CA GLU A 494 24.06 4.52 -11.64
C GLU A 494 24.12 6.01 -11.27
N SER A 495 23.18 6.83 -11.75
CA SER A 495 23.15 8.26 -11.46
C SER A 495 22.57 8.61 -10.08
N THR A 496 21.90 7.65 -9.44
CA THR A 496 21.16 7.82 -8.17
C THR A 496 21.61 6.79 -7.14
N LEU A 497 22.89 6.80 -6.82
CA LEU A 497 23.52 5.85 -5.88
C LEU A 497 22.88 5.92 -4.47
N PRO A 498 23.08 4.90 -3.62
CA PRO A 498 22.67 4.98 -2.23
C PRO A 498 23.37 6.13 -1.49
N LEU A 499 22.64 6.85 -0.64
CA LEU A 499 23.17 7.83 0.30
C LEU A 499 23.58 7.18 1.63
N GLU A 500 24.33 7.92 2.45
CA GLU A 500 24.68 7.49 3.80
C GLU A 500 23.41 7.35 4.67
N GLY A 501 23.29 6.23 5.38
CA GLY A 501 22.14 5.94 6.25
C GLY A 501 20.98 5.20 5.57
N GLU A 502 21.02 5.00 4.26
CA GLU A 502 19.98 4.27 3.51
C GLU A 502 20.07 2.74 3.62
N SER A 503 21.18 2.24 4.16
CA SER A 503 21.34 0.83 4.47
C SER A 503 21.83 0.64 5.89
N PHE A 504 21.15 -0.23 6.62
CA PHE A 504 21.43 -0.55 8.02
C PHE A 504 21.01 -1.99 8.32
N GLU A 505 21.56 -2.55 9.39
CA GLU A 505 21.21 -3.87 9.88
C GLU A 505 20.34 -3.72 11.13
N TYR A 506 19.36 -4.61 11.28
CA TYR A 506 18.54 -4.75 12.48
C TYR A 506 18.34 -6.21 12.82
N LEU A 507 18.02 -6.48 14.08
CA LEU A 507 17.75 -7.82 14.58
C LEU A 507 16.23 -8.02 14.61
N THR A 508 15.80 -9.24 14.32
CA THR A 508 14.38 -9.63 14.33
C THR A 508 14.05 -10.59 15.48
N GLU A 509 15.07 -11.04 16.22
CA GLU A 509 14.91 -11.92 17.37
C GLU A 509 16.20 -11.86 18.21
N VAL A 510 16.06 -11.46 19.47
CA VAL A 510 17.15 -11.49 20.44
C VAL A 510 16.79 -12.26 21.71
N ILE A 511 17.83 -12.73 22.40
CA ILE A 511 17.75 -13.21 23.78
C ILE A 511 18.32 -12.13 24.69
N VAL A 512 17.47 -11.56 25.54
CA VAL A 512 17.86 -10.72 26.66
C VAL A 512 18.00 -11.58 27.91
N THR A 513 19.12 -11.47 28.62
CA THR A 513 19.37 -12.20 29.87
C THR A 513 19.88 -11.24 30.91
N GLY A 514 19.10 -11.06 31.98
CA GLY A 514 19.50 -10.34 33.18
C GLY A 514 20.40 -11.17 34.09
N ASP A 515 20.64 -10.68 35.31
CA ASP A 515 21.59 -11.26 36.25
C ASP A 515 20.94 -11.77 37.56
N THR A 516 21.54 -11.48 38.70
CA THR A 516 21.03 -11.92 40.01
C THR A 516 20.74 -10.72 40.92
N GLU A 517 20.78 -9.52 40.36
CA GLU A 517 20.40 -8.26 40.98
C GLU A 517 19.11 -7.79 40.31
N ASN A 518 18.38 -6.89 40.95
CA ASN A 518 17.19 -6.26 40.36
C ASN A 518 17.55 -5.56 39.04
N ASN A 519 16.84 -5.91 37.98
CA ASN A 519 17.05 -5.45 36.62
C ASN A 519 15.84 -4.62 36.15
N GLU A 520 16.12 -3.69 35.24
CA GLU A 520 15.10 -2.89 34.55
C GLU A 520 15.33 -3.10 33.05
N ILE A 521 14.43 -3.83 32.40
CA ILE A 521 14.54 -4.30 31.02
C ILE A 521 13.41 -3.66 30.21
N ALA A 522 13.77 -2.69 29.37
CA ALA A 522 12.86 -2.06 28.43
C ALA A 522 13.62 -1.67 27.15
N PRO A 523 12.96 -1.60 25.97
CA PRO A 523 13.61 -1.26 24.70
C PRO A 523 14.40 0.05 24.72
N GLU A 524 13.93 1.05 25.46
CA GLU A 524 14.62 2.35 25.59
C GLU A 524 15.84 2.33 26.53
N LEU A 525 16.01 1.26 27.31
CA LEU A 525 17.09 1.11 28.29
C LEU A 525 18.17 0.10 27.86
N VAL A 526 17.81 -0.89 27.06
CA VAL A 526 18.68 -2.00 26.65
C VAL A 526 19.01 -1.88 25.17
N ALA A 527 20.30 -1.72 24.86
CA ALA A 527 20.75 -1.65 23.47
C ALA A 527 20.50 -2.98 22.73
N ASP A 528 20.15 -2.89 21.44
CA ASP A 528 19.85 -4.02 20.55
C ASP A 528 18.62 -4.87 20.98
N PHE A 529 17.76 -4.32 21.83
CA PHE A 529 16.48 -4.88 22.24
C PHE A 529 15.36 -3.94 21.79
N ASP A 530 14.49 -4.39 20.90
CA ASP A 530 13.37 -3.61 20.36
C ASP A 530 12.04 -3.99 21.02
N GLY A 531 11.99 -5.13 21.71
CA GLY A 531 10.80 -5.64 22.37
C GLY A 531 9.82 -6.28 21.39
N ASN A 532 10.25 -6.76 20.21
CA ASN A 532 9.38 -7.45 19.25
C ASN A 532 9.95 -8.83 18.90
N GLY A 533 9.19 -9.87 19.20
CA GLY A 533 9.54 -11.26 18.88
C GLY A 533 10.63 -11.85 19.78
N ASP A 534 10.96 -11.21 20.90
CA ASP A 534 12.16 -11.53 21.67
C ASP A 534 11.96 -12.58 22.77
N PHE A 535 13.08 -13.10 23.27
CA PHE A 535 13.13 -13.91 24.49
C PHE A 535 13.80 -13.14 25.62
N ILE A 536 13.08 -12.92 26.70
CA ILE A 536 13.57 -12.17 27.86
C ILE A 536 13.63 -13.12 29.05
N PHE A 537 14.82 -13.27 29.64
CA PHE A 537 15.04 -13.96 30.91
C PHE A 537 15.52 -12.91 31.93
N ALA A 538 14.63 -12.44 32.81
CA ALA A 538 14.96 -11.38 33.76
C ALA A 538 15.97 -11.86 34.80
N GLY A 539 15.78 -13.06 35.35
CA GLY A 539 16.83 -13.77 36.07
C GLY A 539 16.46 -14.01 37.52
N ALA A 540 17.20 -13.43 38.45
CA ALA A 540 16.85 -13.47 39.87
C ALA A 540 16.98 -12.08 40.47
N GLY A 541 16.10 -11.74 41.42
CA GLY A 541 15.94 -10.37 41.90
C GLY A 541 14.48 -9.97 41.77
N ASP A 542 14.15 -8.77 42.23
CA ASP A 542 12.82 -8.20 41.97
C ASP A 542 12.98 -7.30 40.72
N ASP A 543 12.65 -7.85 39.55
CA ASP A 543 12.94 -7.28 38.23
C ASP A 543 11.72 -6.55 37.64
N LEU A 544 11.98 -5.52 36.83
CA LEU A 544 10.96 -4.83 36.02
C LEU A 544 11.25 -5.09 34.54
N VAL A 545 10.29 -5.67 33.83
CA VAL A 545 10.34 -5.85 32.38
C VAL A 545 9.15 -5.14 31.74
N ASP A 546 9.40 -4.17 30.86
CA ASP A 546 8.36 -3.44 30.14
C ASP A 546 8.56 -3.57 28.63
N THR A 547 7.67 -4.33 27.99
CA THR A 547 7.54 -4.44 26.53
C THR A 547 6.21 -3.88 26.03
N SER A 548 5.51 -3.09 26.84
CA SER A 548 4.17 -2.58 26.51
C SER A 548 4.14 -1.68 25.28
N GLN A 549 5.28 -1.05 24.94
CA GLN A 549 5.43 -0.17 23.78
C GLN A 549 5.75 -0.90 22.47
N ALA A 550 5.91 -2.23 22.51
CA ALA A 550 6.20 -3.07 21.35
C ALA A 550 5.12 -2.93 20.26
N LEU A 551 5.55 -2.90 18.99
CA LEU A 551 4.68 -2.71 17.83
C LEU A 551 3.94 -3.98 17.44
N THR A 552 4.57 -5.13 17.57
CA THR A 552 3.94 -6.43 17.28
C THR A 552 3.93 -7.36 18.49
N GLY A 553 4.83 -7.12 19.44
CA GLY A 553 4.94 -7.91 20.66
C GLY A 553 5.44 -9.32 20.35
N GLU A 554 4.65 -10.36 20.56
CA GLU A 554 5.04 -11.77 20.37
C GLU A 554 6.23 -12.25 21.23
N ASN A 555 6.57 -11.49 22.28
CA ASN A 555 7.70 -11.78 23.14
C ASN A 555 7.44 -12.99 24.03
N ARG A 556 8.53 -13.55 24.57
CA ARG A 556 8.52 -14.61 25.58
C ARG A 556 9.32 -14.15 26.79
N LEU A 557 8.61 -13.74 27.82
CA LEU A 557 9.18 -13.19 29.05
C LEU A 557 9.18 -14.24 30.15
N TYR A 558 10.31 -14.39 30.84
CA TYR A 558 10.49 -15.24 32.00
C TYR A 558 11.05 -14.36 33.14
N GLY A 559 10.25 -14.11 34.18
CA GLY A 559 10.64 -13.33 35.36
C GLY A 559 11.75 -14.05 36.13
N GLY A 560 11.44 -15.26 36.59
CA GLY A 560 12.44 -16.18 37.13
C GLY A 560 12.28 -16.34 38.63
N ALA A 561 13.10 -15.67 39.44
CA ALA A 561 13.04 -15.83 40.89
C ALA A 561 13.12 -14.48 41.63
N GLY A 562 12.07 -14.14 42.37
CA GLY A 562 11.90 -12.89 43.10
C GLY A 562 10.53 -12.29 42.77
N ASP A 563 10.20 -11.12 43.32
CA ASP A 563 8.87 -10.54 43.12
C ASP A 563 8.92 -9.58 41.90
N ASP A 564 8.58 -10.08 40.71
CA ASP A 564 8.81 -9.39 39.44
C ASP A 564 7.61 -8.56 38.95
N GLU A 565 7.87 -7.47 38.20
CA GLU A 565 6.86 -6.65 37.52
C GLU A 565 7.04 -6.79 36.00
N LEU A 566 6.06 -7.42 35.34
CA LEU A 566 6.10 -7.78 33.92
C LEU A 566 4.96 -7.09 33.17
N ILE A 567 5.29 -6.02 32.45
CA ILE A 567 4.34 -5.16 31.73
C ILE A 567 4.43 -5.47 30.22
N VAL A 568 3.31 -5.86 29.62
CA VAL A 568 3.26 -6.38 28.24
C VAL A 568 2.18 -5.76 27.38
N GLY A 569 2.36 -5.89 26.06
CA GLY A 569 1.59 -5.16 25.06
C GLY A 569 0.64 -6.06 24.28
N LEU A 570 1.17 -6.85 23.36
CA LEU A 570 0.38 -7.54 22.33
C LEU A 570 0.93 -8.94 22.08
N SER A 571 0.07 -9.95 22.13
CA SER A 571 0.42 -11.33 21.74
C SER A 571 1.61 -11.93 22.51
N ASP A 572 1.95 -11.37 23.66
CA ASP A 572 3.10 -11.78 24.46
C ASP A 572 2.80 -13.05 25.27
N ARG A 573 3.85 -13.82 25.59
CA ARG A 573 3.80 -14.95 26.52
C ARG A 573 4.67 -14.65 27.72
N VAL A 574 4.06 -14.59 28.90
CA VAL A 574 4.71 -14.11 30.11
C VAL A 574 4.64 -15.18 31.19
N PHE A 575 5.78 -15.46 31.82
CA PHE A 575 5.91 -16.41 32.91
C PHE A 575 6.52 -15.66 34.11
N GLY A 576 5.77 -15.48 35.21
CA GLY A 576 6.32 -14.94 36.47
C GLY A 576 7.33 -15.91 37.11
N ASP A 577 7.03 -17.20 37.01
CA ASP A 577 7.81 -18.32 37.54
C ASP A 577 7.72 -18.46 39.07
N ALA A 578 8.56 -17.79 39.86
CA ALA A 578 8.60 -17.98 41.31
C ALA A 578 8.78 -16.66 42.08
N GLY A 579 7.77 -16.30 42.87
CA GLY A 579 7.69 -15.03 43.60
C GLY A 579 6.26 -14.58 43.72
N ASP A 580 6.00 -13.49 44.43
CA ASP A 580 4.69 -12.82 44.38
C ASP A 580 4.74 -11.77 43.24
N ASP A 581 4.40 -12.19 42.02
CA ASP A 581 4.65 -11.42 40.79
C ASP A 581 3.48 -10.50 40.38
N LEU A 582 3.76 -9.44 39.62
CA LEU A 582 2.79 -8.56 38.99
C LEU A 582 2.88 -8.69 37.46
N LEU A 583 1.82 -9.17 36.83
CA LEU A 583 1.72 -9.32 35.38
C LEU A 583 0.67 -8.33 34.84
N ASP A 584 1.11 -7.28 34.15
CA ASP A 584 0.26 -6.20 33.64
C ASP A 584 0.16 -6.21 32.10
N ALA A 585 -1.02 -6.58 31.60
CA ALA A 585 -1.41 -6.48 30.20
C ALA A 585 -2.49 -5.40 29.97
N SER A 586 -2.81 -4.59 30.99
CA SER A 586 -3.92 -3.62 30.96
C SER A 586 -3.67 -2.41 30.06
N VAL A 587 -2.39 -2.09 29.83
CA VAL A 587 -1.95 -1.03 28.90
C VAL A 587 -1.77 -1.53 27.47
N GLY A 588 -1.90 -2.83 27.26
CA GLY A 588 -1.64 -3.51 26.00
C GLY A 588 -2.83 -3.55 25.03
N ARG A 589 -2.60 -4.15 23.87
CA ARG A 589 -3.59 -4.37 22.80
C ARG A 589 -4.23 -5.77 22.84
N GLY A 590 -3.82 -6.59 23.81
CA GLY A 590 -4.46 -7.86 24.13
C GLY A 590 -3.78 -9.10 23.55
N GLN A 591 -4.50 -10.22 23.54
CA GLN A 591 -4.03 -11.53 23.03
C GLN A 591 -2.84 -12.13 23.80
N ASN A 592 -2.56 -11.60 24.99
CA ASN A 592 -1.44 -12.07 25.80
C ASN A 592 -1.76 -13.38 26.50
N ARG A 593 -0.72 -14.14 26.87
CA ARG A 593 -0.84 -15.34 27.71
C ARG A 593 0.06 -15.19 28.92
N LEU A 594 -0.55 -15.02 30.07
CA LEU A 594 0.10 -14.72 31.35
C LEU A 594 0.04 -15.96 32.25
N TYR A 595 1.18 -16.37 32.80
CA TYR A 595 1.31 -17.48 33.72
C TYR A 595 2.02 -16.98 34.98
N GLY A 596 1.35 -17.01 36.13
CA GLY A 596 1.91 -16.52 37.40
C GLY A 596 3.01 -17.46 37.88
N GLY A 597 2.61 -18.69 38.22
CA GLY A 597 3.56 -19.74 38.57
C GLY A 597 3.44 -20.12 40.03
N ALA A 598 4.40 -19.75 40.86
CA ALA A 598 4.42 -20.06 42.28
C ALA A 598 4.58 -18.81 43.15
N GLY A 599 3.56 -18.52 43.96
CA GLY A 599 3.48 -17.36 44.85
C GLY A 599 2.08 -16.75 44.75
N ASN A 600 1.83 -15.58 45.32
CA ASN A 600 0.51 -14.93 45.21
C ASN A 600 0.60 -13.79 44.20
N ASP A 601 0.12 -14.05 43.00
CA ASP A 601 0.38 -13.18 41.85
C ASP A 601 -0.79 -12.21 41.58
N ASP A 602 -0.46 -11.03 41.08
CA ASP A 602 -1.40 -10.00 40.65
C ASP A 602 -1.41 -9.87 39.13
N PHE A 603 -2.58 -10.03 38.52
CA PHE A 603 -2.79 -9.87 37.08
C PHE A 603 -3.62 -8.62 36.81
N PHE A 604 -3.16 -7.76 35.92
CA PHE A 604 -3.93 -6.63 35.39
C PHE A 604 -4.23 -6.89 33.93
N LEU A 605 -5.51 -7.13 33.60
CA LEU A 605 -5.93 -7.59 32.28
C LEU A 605 -6.65 -6.49 31.50
N GLY A 606 -6.35 -6.45 30.20
CA GLY A 606 -7.01 -5.60 29.22
C GLY A 606 -8.08 -6.39 28.47
N SER A 607 -7.82 -6.66 27.19
CA SER A 607 -8.76 -7.33 26.29
C SER A 607 -8.20 -8.62 25.70
N SER A 608 -9.06 -9.64 25.58
CA SER A 608 -8.75 -10.90 24.89
C SER A 608 -7.48 -11.62 25.38
N ASP A 609 -7.12 -11.41 26.65
CA ASP A 609 -5.98 -12.05 27.30
C ASP A 609 -6.34 -13.42 27.89
N ARG A 610 -5.31 -14.24 28.15
CA ARG A 610 -5.45 -15.52 28.86
C ARG A 610 -4.54 -15.54 30.07
N ALA A 611 -5.11 -15.68 31.26
CA ALA A 611 -4.36 -15.63 32.51
C ALA A 611 -4.51 -16.93 33.31
N PHE A 612 -3.39 -17.43 33.82
CA PHE A 612 -3.31 -18.65 34.60
C PHE A 612 -2.50 -18.38 35.88
N GLY A 613 -3.15 -18.41 37.05
CA GLY A 613 -2.53 -18.11 38.35
C GLY A 613 -1.46 -19.13 38.73
N GLY A 614 -1.90 -20.36 39.01
CA GLY A 614 -0.98 -21.48 39.23
C GLY A 614 -0.99 -21.98 40.66
N GLN A 615 0.07 -21.75 41.43
CA GLN A 615 0.16 -22.10 42.85
C GLN A 615 0.18 -20.83 43.68
N GLY A 616 -0.87 -20.54 44.44
CA GLY A 616 -0.89 -19.24 45.08
C GLY A 616 -2.16 -18.89 45.80
N SER A 617 -2.53 -17.63 45.78
CA SER A 617 -3.85 -17.12 46.12
C SER A 617 -3.93 -15.82 45.36
N ASP A 618 -4.25 -15.96 44.08
CA ASP A 618 -3.90 -15.00 43.05
C ASP A 618 -5.04 -13.99 42.87
N ARG A 619 -4.73 -12.81 42.33
CA ARG A 619 -5.70 -11.74 42.12
C ARG A 619 -5.71 -11.32 40.67
N PHE A 620 -6.88 -11.39 40.04
CA PHE A 620 -7.08 -10.99 38.66
C PHE A 620 -7.93 -9.74 38.59
N PHE A 621 -7.37 -8.64 38.11
CA PHE A 621 -8.03 -7.36 37.94
C PHE A 621 -8.33 -7.12 36.46
N VAL A 622 -9.60 -7.13 36.08
CA VAL A 622 -10.04 -6.67 34.76
C VAL A 622 -10.24 -5.17 34.84
N ILE A 623 -9.37 -4.39 34.19
CA ILE A 623 -9.36 -2.93 34.30
C ILE A 623 -10.24 -2.28 33.23
N THR A 624 -9.94 -2.55 31.96
CA THR A 624 -10.66 -2.02 30.78
C THR A 624 -10.74 -3.10 29.70
N GLY A 625 -11.75 -3.07 28.83
CA GLY A 625 -11.90 -4.08 27.78
C GLY A 625 -12.66 -5.32 28.25
N GLY A 626 -12.27 -6.52 27.82
CA GLY A 626 -12.96 -7.76 28.19
C GLY A 626 -12.61 -8.95 27.30
N ASP A 627 -13.46 -9.98 27.26
CA ASP A 627 -13.19 -11.23 26.51
C ASP A 627 -11.95 -12.00 27.01
N ASN A 628 -11.60 -11.81 28.29
CA ASN A 628 -10.47 -12.52 28.90
C ASN A 628 -10.87 -13.92 29.34
N LEU A 629 -9.92 -14.86 29.29
CA LEU A 629 -10.06 -16.21 29.83
C LEU A 629 -9.14 -16.38 31.05
N VAL A 630 -9.71 -16.66 32.21
CA VAL A 630 -9.00 -16.63 33.49
C VAL A 630 -9.15 -17.95 34.24
N SER A 631 -8.02 -18.48 34.75
CA SER A 631 -7.96 -19.68 35.60
C SER A 631 -7.11 -19.37 36.83
N GLY A 632 -7.66 -19.54 38.03
CA GLY A 632 -6.95 -19.27 39.30
C GLY A 632 -5.94 -20.35 39.66
N GLY A 633 -6.32 -21.63 39.54
CA GLY A 633 -5.47 -22.75 39.90
C GLY A 633 -5.59 -23.15 41.39
N GLN A 634 -4.47 -23.20 42.11
CA GLN A 634 -4.43 -23.65 43.50
C GLN A 634 -4.45 -22.46 44.46
N GLY A 635 -5.21 -22.63 45.54
CA GLY A 635 -5.36 -21.65 46.63
C GLY A 635 -6.54 -20.70 46.46
N ALA A 636 -6.63 -19.67 47.30
CA ALA A 636 -7.87 -18.90 47.46
C ALA A 636 -7.83 -17.65 46.56
N ASP A 637 -8.36 -17.81 45.35
CA ASP A 637 -8.17 -16.83 44.28
C ASP A 637 -9.27 -15.76 44.27
N GLN A 638 -8.93 -14.58 43.75
CA GLN A 638 -9.83 -13.43 43.66
C GLN A 638 -9.96 -12.97 42.22
N PHE A 639 -11.19 -12.97 41.70
CA PHE A 639 -11.49 -12.53 40.34
C PHE A 639 -12.23 -11.20 40.38
N TRP A 640 -11.49 -10.10 40.26
CA TRP A 640 -12.02 -8.74 40.21
C TRP A 640 -12.51 -8.40 38.80
N ILE A 641 -13.73 -8.86 38.48
CA ILE A 641 -14.34 -8.80 37.14
C ILE A 641 -14.90 -7.41 36.77
N ALA A 642 -14.87 -6.47 37.71
CA ALA A 642 -15.19 -5.06 37.48
C ALA A 642 -14.49 -4.21 38.54
N ASN A 643 -13.74 -3.19 38.11
CA ASN A 643 -12.98 -2.32 39.01
C ASN A 643 -12.95 -0.89 38.46
N ALA A 644 -13.72 0.02 39.07
CA ALA A 644 -13.92 1.42 38.65
C ALA A 644 -14.52 1.63 37.24
N GLN A 645 -14.38 0.66 36.34
CA GLN A 645 -15.03 0.56 35.03
C GLN A 645 -15.64 -0.84 34.86
N LEU A 646 -16.70 -0.93 34.06
CA LEU A 646 -17.31 -2.20 33.67
C LEU A 646 -16.63 -2.70 32.39
N PRO A 647 -16.49 -4.03 32.21
CA PRO A 647 -15.83 -4.56 31.04
C PRO A 647 -16.70 -4.42 29.77
N ASP A 648 -16.09 -4.02 28.67
CA ASP A 648 -16.74 -3.86 27.36
C ASP A 648 -17.21 -5.19 26.76
N ALA A 649 -16.56 -6.30 27.14
CA ALA A 649 -16.93 -7.65 26.77
C ALA A 649 -16.89 -8.61 27.97
N VAL A 650 -17.73 -9.64 27.94
CA VAL A 650 -17.85 -10.60 29.04
C VAL A 650 -16.57 -11.42 29.20
N ASN A 651 -16.08 -11.57 30.43
CA ASN A 651 -14.91 -12.40 30.75
C ASN A 651 -15.34 -13.82 31.11
N THR A 652 -14.45 -14.80 31.01
CA THR A 652 -14.73 -16.19 31.38
C THR A 652 -13.76 -16.68 32.45
N ILE A 653 -14.29 -17.18 33.56
CA ILE A 653 -13.54 -17.81 34.65
C ILE A 653 -13.77 -19.32 34.59
N THR A 654 -12.69 -20.10 34.50
CA THR A 654 -12.78 -21.52 34.13
C THR A 654 -12.78 -22.51 35.28
N ASP A 655 -12.34 -22.12 36.47
CA ASP A 655 -12.05 -23.05 37.59
C ASP A 655 -12.47 -22.53 38.97
N PHE A 656 -13.44 -21.61 39.03
CA PHE A 656 -13.93 -21.02 40.28
C PHE A 656 -14.39 -22.07 41.31
N GLU A 657 -13.81 -22.06 42.52
CA GLU A 657 -14.17 -22.95 43.62
C GLU A 657 -15.01 -22.24 44.70
N ILE A 658 -16.30 -22.58 44.78
CA ILE A 658 -17.24 -22.03 45.76
C ILE A 658 -16.77 -22.24 47.20
N GLY A 659 -16.86 -21.17 48.00
CA GLY A 659 -16.45 -21.18 49.41
C GLY A 659 -14.94 -21.13 49.64
N LYS A 660 -14.15 -20.96 48.59
CA LYS A 660 -12.70 -20.78 48.63
C LYS A 660 -12.29 -19.53 47.86
N ASP A 661 -12.73 -19.43 46.61
CA ASP A 661 -12.45 -18.30 45.74
C ASP A 661 -13.55 -17.23 45.87
N VAL A 662 -13.24 -16.01 45.45
CA VAL A 662 -14.20 -14.89 45.50
C VAL A 662 -14.24 -14.09 44.22
N ILE A 663 -15.43 -13.58 43.90
CA ILE A 663 -15.66 -12.62 42.82
C ILE A 663 -15.61 -11.20 43.40
N GLY A 664 -14.62 -10.43 42.97
CA GLY A 664 -14.46 -9.02 43.33
C GLY A 664 -15.24 -8.10 42.40
N ILE A 665 -15.95 -7.12 42.97
CA ILE A 665 -16.51 -5.98 42.24
C ILE A 665 -16.21 -4.72 43.04
N GLY A 666 -15.36 -3.85 42.49
CA GLY A 666 -14.83 -2.69 43.20
C GLY A 666 -15.10 -1.37 42.49
N GLY A 667 -15.21 -0.28 43.26
CA GLY A 667 -15.31 1.07 42.70
C GLY A 667 -16.71 1.48 42.24
N PHE A 668 -17.72 0.71 42.63
CA PHE A 668 -19.14 0.97 42.36
C PHE A 668 -19.96 0.88 43.65
N ASP A 669 -21.06 1.63 43.74
CA ASP A 669 -22.02 1.52 44.85
C ASP A 669 -23.01 0.37 44.58
N PHE A 670 -22.48 -0.84 44.40
CA PHE A 670 -23.27 -2.05 44.17
C PHE A 670 -23.41 -2.87 45.46
N SER A 671 -24.60 -3.44 45.63
CA SER A 671 -24.85 -4.51 46.58
C SER A 671 -25.05 -5.83 45.84
N PHE A 672 -24.99 -6.96 46.55
CA PHE A 672 -25.23 -8.27 45.95
C PHE A 672 -26.63 -8.38 45.31
N ALA A 673 -27.60 -7.59 45.80
CA ALA A 673 -28.95 -7.53 45.24
C ALA A 673 -29.04 -6.83 43.87
N ASP A 674 -27.99 -6.08 43.47
CA ASP A 674 -27.91 -5.39 42.19
C ASP A 674 -27.33 -6.27 41.08
N LEU A 675 -26.84 -7.47 41.42
CA LEU A 675 -26.32 -8.46 40.49
C LEU A 675 -27.41 -9.45 40.06
N SER A 676 -27.36 -9.85 38.79
CA SER A 676 -28.16 -10.94 38.25
C SER A 676 -27.27 -12.15 37.98
N LEU A 677 -27.64 -13.29 38.57
CA LEU A 677 -26.99 -14.58 38.35
C LEU A 677 -27.91 -15.44 37.47
N THR A 678 -27.55 -15.59 36.20
CA THR A 678 -28.38 -16.27 35.20
C THR A 678 -27.72 -17.57 34.77
N GLN A 679 -28.42 -18.69 34.96
CA GLN A 679 -27.95 -19.99 34.44
C GLN A 679 -28.00 -19.99 32.90
N GLN A 680 -26.89 -20.36 32.28
CA GLN A 680 -26.75 -20.59 30.85
C GLN A 680 -26.13 -21.98 30.60
N ASN A 681 -26.97 -22.98 30.31
CA ASN A 681 -26.55 -24.38 30.22
C ASN A 681 -25.85 -24.82 31.52
N ASP A 682 -24.58 -25.23 31.44
CA ASP A 682 -23.77 -25.65 32.59
C ASP A 682 -23.05 -24.49 33.29
N ASN A 683 -23.18 -23.25 32.79
CA ASN A 683 -22.43 -22.07 33.21
C ASN A 683 -23.32 -21.02 33.88
N THR A 684 -22.72 -20.14 34.67
CA THR A 684 -23.43 -18.99 35.28
C THR A 684 -22.95 -17.68 34.70
N LEU A 685 -23.86 -16.88 34.14
CA LEU A 685 -23.59 -15.49 33.77
C LEU A 685 -23.86 -14.57 34.95
N ILE A 686 -22.86 -13.74 35.29
CA ILE A 686 -22.95 -12.63 36.22
C ILE A 686 -23.12 -11.35 35.42
N SER A 687 -24.21 -10.62 35.66
CA SER A 687 -24.48 -9.35 34.98
C SER A 687 -24.99 -8.30 35.96
N THR A 688 -24.84 -7.04 35.56
CA THR A 688 -25.61 -5.92 36.11
C THR A 688 -26.90 -5.75 35.32
N VAL A 689 -27.69 -4.72 35.63
CA VAL A 689 -28.87 -4.34 34.83
C VAL A 689 -28.50 -3.93 33.40
N THR A 690 -27.28 -3.44 33.19
CA THR A 690 -26.87 -2.79 31.93
C THR A 690 -25.81 -3.56 31.16
N GLN A 691 -25.10 -4.49 31.79
CA GLN A 691 -23.90 -5.09 31.21
C GLN A 691 -23.60 -6.47 31.79
N ASP A 692 -23.18 -7.38 30.92
CA ASP A 692 -22.65 -8.70 31.28
C ASP A 692 -21.21 -8.53 31.78
N LEU A 693 -20.85 -9.15 32.90
CA LEU A 693 -19.55 -8.96 33.55
C LEU A 693 -18.64 -10.18 33.35
N ALA A 694 -19.13 -11.35 33.74
CA ALA A 694 -18.37 -12.59 33.67
C ALA A 694 -19.25 -13.83 33.53
N ILE A 695 -18.68 -14.87 32.94
CA ILE A 695 -19.20 -16.23 32.91
C ILE A 695 -18.34 -17.09 33.84
N LEU A 696 -18.98 -17.81 34.75
CA LEU A 696 -18.36 -18.88 35.53
C LEU A 696 -18.65 -20.22 34.84
N ASP A 697 -17.61 -20.85 34.30
CA ASP A 697 -17.70 -22.12 33.59
C ASP A 697 -18.02 -23.27 34.57
N GLY A 698 -19.01 -24.10 34.24
CA GLY A 698 -19.38 -25.27 35.04
C GLY A 698 -20.04 -24.97 36.41
N ILE A 699 -20.32 -23.71 36.74
CA ILE A 699 -20.95 -23.31 38.00
C ILE A 699 -22.46 -23.16 37.85
N GLN A 700 -23.21 -23.69 38.83
CA GLN A 700 -24.66 -23.57 38.90
C GLN A 700 -25.07 -22.34 39.71
N ALA A 701 -25.92 -21.48 39.14
CA ALA A 701 -26.22 -20.16 39.70
C ALA A 701 -26.82 -20.23 41.11
N GLU A 702 -27.63 -21.24 41.42
CA GLU A 702 -28.24 -21.43 42.75
C GLU A 702 -27.24 -21.81 43.85
N THR A 703 -26.01 -22.15 43.50
CA THR A 703 -24.96 -22.53 44.46
C THR A 703 -24.14 -21.35 44.95
N LEU A 704 -24.23 -20.21 44.27
CA LEU A 704 -23.57 -18.96 44.63
C LEU A 704 -24.37 -18.18 45.68
N SER A 705 -23.66 -17.45 46.52
CA SER A 705 -24.21 -16.66 47.62
C SER A 705 -23.41 -15.38 47.83
N GLU A 706 -23.93 -14.46 48.64
CA GLU A 706 -23.26 -13.19 48.96
C GLU A 706 -21.83 -13.39 49.53
N SER A 707 -21.54 -14.53 50.18
CA SER A 707 -20.19 -14.80 50.70
C SER A 707 -19.15 -15.17 49.63
N ASP A 708 -19.58 -15.47 48.41
CA ASP A 708 -18.70 -15.75 47.27
C ASP A 708 -18.29 -14.45 46.55
N PHE A 709 -18.73 -13.30 47.05
CA PHE A 709 -18.48 -11.98 46.46
C PHE A 709 -17.80 -11.04 47.45
N VAL A 710 -16.89 -10.21 46.93
CA VAL A 710 -16.27 -9.08 47.63
C VAL A 710 -16.69 -7.81 46.92
N LEU A 711 -17.59 -7.04 47.54
CA LEU A 711 -18.11 -5.77 47.01
C LEU A 711 -17.43 -4.62 47.77
N ALA A 712 -16.67 -3.78 47.08
CA ALA A 712 -15.77 -2.79 47.70
C ALA A 712 -15.91 -1.36 47.15
#